data_AF-A0AAD8A0R4-F1
#
_entry.id   AF-A0AAD8A0R4-F1
#
_cell.length_a   1.000
_cell.length_b   1.000
_cell.length_c   1.000
_cell.angle_alpha   90.00
_cell.angle_beta   90.00
_cell.angle_gamma   90.00
#
_symmetry.space_group_name_H-M   'P 1'
#
loop_
_entity.id
_entity.type
_entity.pdbx_description
1 polymer ?
#
loop_
_entity_poly.entity_id
_entity_poly.type
_entity_poly.pdbx_seq_one_letter_code
_entity_poly.pdbx_strand_id
1 'polypeptide(L)'
;SIEKLPAKWMGIGGLVLFLFGSTIGFYGFPALIKSQISSNLALKKDSEIREMWSNFPDGIDFKIYVFNYTNPMEVQKGGKPVLHEIGPYFYYHLNDKKINLKDIEKEDVVLFNPKDTWQFVKEKSGRLTGDEIITIPHATLLAMAVGVEMEKPAALKLVNKAIPFIFGQPSSIFLTTQVRKILFEGVPIYCNVTDFSAKAICSEIRKKESEFHNLGQDIFGFSFFGIKNGSVGGRFKVRRGVKNVKQVGEVVAFNEENMMSVWSGDDCNTFKGTDSTIFPPFMTHSDKITAFAPDLCRSIAADFKEEVMYKGIKGFKFAAGFGDMSTDPALKCFCTTPETCWKRGLHDLTRCLGAPIIASLPHFYDSDPEYQNGVIGLNPNQEDHGITMIFEPLTATPLVAYKRLQFNVPIHPIDKIDLMKEVPTVLLPILWVQEGLELKQEFIDKVASIFTIMGAVGVMKWIMMVLGGGLGAAGAAVTYMKKNTEMNIQRTSPNSLELKKGSDIRQIWSDIPDPIPFKIYLFNITNPMDVQQGKKPVLQEIGPYYFEEHKEKVNIEDFDKDDTVAYNPKDTWTFKIDKSNGLTGNEIITFPNVLLAGMAMITAKDKPAALNLINKSFKQIFNDPTSIFVTASAMQIMFTGVPFHCNVTEFSAKVICGELRKNENEFHKLEENIYGVSLFGTKNGTARDRLKVKRGTRNIKHIGLVMEHNGKTQMEVWDGEECNRIFGTDTTIFPPFLTNKDNILAYAFDLCRSMISYNEGETTFKRIKGYSFSSGFGDMSTDPKLKCFCTTPDTCLKKGMHDLTRCV
;
A
#
# COMPACT_ATOMS: atom_id res chain seq x y z
N SER A 1 2.60 29.24 21.00
CA SER A 1 3.16 28.37 22.08
C SER A 1 4.49 27.68 21.72
N ILE A 2 5.24 28.08 20.68
CA ILE A 2 6.56 27.46 20.32
C ILE A 2 7.76 28.37 20.68
N GLU A 3 7.53 29.58 21.21
CA GLU A 3 8.58 30.56 21.53
C GLU A 3 9.45 30.22 22.77
N LYS A 4 9.44 28.95 23.21
CA LYS A 4 10.36 28.41 24.21
C LYS A 4 11.14 27.18 23.73
N LEU A 5 11.19 26.90 22.42
CA LEU A 5 12.12 25.92 21.86
C LEU A 5 13.27 26.68 21.20
N PRO A 6 14.42 26.85 21.90
CA PRO A 6 15.59 27.48 21.31
C PRO A 6 15.86 26.88 19.92
N ALA A 7 16.16 27.70 18.91
CA ALA A 7 16.43 27.23 17.54
C ALA A 7 17.49 26.12 17.50
N LYS A 8 18.40 26.12 18.48
CA LYS A 8 19.31 25.02 18.79
C LYS A 8 18.57 23.68 18.99
N TRP A 9 17.51 23.62 19.80
CA TRP A 9 16.67 22.43 19.99
C TRP A 9 15.79 22.06 18.80
N MET A 10 15.41 23.01 17.94
CA MET A 10 14.72 22.66 16.68
C MET A 10 15.69 22.08 15.65
N GLY A 11 16.89 22.66 15.53
CA GLY A 11 17.97 22.10 14.71
C GLY A 11 18.44 20.75 15.24
N ILE A 12 18.65 20.62 16.56
CA ILE A 12 18.98 19.34 17.21
C ILE A 12 17.81 18.37 17.08
N GLY A 13 16.57 18.77 17.31
CA GLY A 13 15.39 17.91 17.22
C GLY A 13 15.12 17.43 15.80
N GLY A 14 15.28 18.31 14.80
CA GLY A 14 15.20 17.98 13.39
C GLY A 14 16.34 17.07 12.95
N LEU A 15 17.58 17.37 13.38
CA LEU A 15 18.73 16.50 13.13
C LEU A 15 18.56 15.14 13.79
N VAL A 16 18.09 15.09 15.04
CA VAL A 16 17.81 13.84 15.77
C VAL A 16 16.69 13.08 15.06
N LEU A 17 15.60 13.72 14.65
CA LEU A 17 14.51 13.06 13.93
C LEU A 17 14.96 12.56 12.54
N PHE A 18 15.79 13.32 11.84
CA PHE A 18 16.37 12.93 10.56
C PHE A 18 17.33 11.76 10.73
N LEU A 19 18.25 11.85 11.70
CA LEU A 19 19.20 10.78 12.01
C LEU A 19 18.48 9.55 12.54
N PHE A 20 17.45 9.70 13.37
CA PHE A 20 16.63 8.60 13.87
C PHE A 20 15.82 7.97 12.75
N GLY A 21 15.13 8.76 11.91
CA GLY A 21 14.43 8.28 10.72
C GLY A 21 15.36 7.62 9.71
N SER A 22 16.58 8.12 9.54
CA SER A 22 17.59 7.53 8.65
C SER A 22 18.21 6.26 9.26
N THR A 23 18.63 6.29 10.52
CA THR A 23 19.26 5.14 11.20
C THR A 23 18.25 4.02 11.40
N ILE A 24 17.08 4.29 11.96
CA ILE A 24 16.02 3.30 12.09
C ILE A 24 15.50 2.91 10.71
N GLY A 25 15.24 3.84 9.81
CA GLY A 25 14.66 3.50 8.52
C GLY A 25 15.56 2.66 7.60
N PHE A 26 16.86 2.96 7.51
CA PHE A 26 17.79 2.24 6.64
C PHE A 26 18.50 1.07 7.31
N TYR A 27 18.71 1.12 8.64
CA TYR A 27 19.43 0.07 9.35
C TYR A 27 18.55 -0.64 10.39
N GLY A 28 17.84 0.11 11.25
CA GLY A 28 17.07 -0.47 12.35
C GLY A 28 15.88 -1.34 11.91
N PHE A 29 15.04 -0.86 11.01
CA PHE A 29 13.84 -1.54 10.55
C PHE A 29 14.16 -2.72 9.63
N PRO A 30 15.08 -2.62 8.64
CA PRO A 30 15.55 -3.79 7.92
C PRO A 30 16.17 -4.85 8.85
N ALA A 31 16.93 -4.44 9.87
CA ALA A 31 17.46 -5.36 10.87
C ALA A 31 16.36 -6.00 11.73
N LEU A 32 15.35 -5.23 12.13
CA LEU A 32 14.21 -5.72 12.90
C LEU A 32 13.36 -6.69 12.09
N ILE A 33 13.07 -6.40 10.81
CA ILE A 33 12.36 -7.32 9.92
C ILE A 33 13.17 -8.60 9.72
N LYS A 34 14.47 -8.50 9.43
CA LYS A 34 15.35 -9.69 9.35
C LYS A 34 15.36 -10.48 10.65
N SER A 35 15.40 -9.81 11.80
CA SER A 35 15.36 -10.46 13.11
C SER A 35 14.02 -11.15 13.36
N GLN A 36 12.89 -10.51 13.02
CA GLN A 36 11.56 -11.07 13.17
C GLN A 36 11.36 -12.29 12.28
N ILE A 37 11.74 -12.20 11.00
CA ILE A 37 11.73 -13.34 10.07
C ILE A 37 12.61 -14.47 10.61
N SER A 38 13.83 -14.15 11.06
CA SER A 38 14.75 -15.14 11.61
C SER A 38 14.16 -15.86 12.83
N SER A 39 13.52 -15.09 13.72
CA SER A 39 12.89 -15.61 14.93
C SER A 39 11.64 -16.43 14.65
N ASN A 40 10.84 -16.03 13.66
CA ASN A 40 9.58 -16.68 13.27
C ASN A 40 9.80 -17.94 12.43
N LEU A 41 10.95 -18.08 11.75
CA LEU A 41 11.30 -19.29 10.98
C LEU A 41 12.08 -20.32 11.78
N ALA A 42 12.77 -19.89 12.86
CA ALA A 42 13.46 -20.82 13.74
C ALA A 42 12.46 -21.82 14.34
N LEU A 43 12.79 -23.12 14.26
CA LEU A 43 12.00 -24.24 14.75
C LEU A 43 12.07 -24.35 16.29
N LYS A 44 11.65 -23.28 16.98
CA LYS A 44 11.53 -23.22 18.43
C LYS A 44 10.36 -24.10 18.87
N LYS A 45 10.53 -24.75 20.02
CA LYS A 45 9.46 -25.49 20.68
C LYS A 45 8.22 -24.58 20.83
N ASP A 46 7.06 -25.10 20.48
CA ASP A 46 5.75 -24.43 20.59
C ASP A 46 5.55 -23.18 19.71
N SER A 47 6.36 -22.97 18.67
CA SER A 47 6.12 -21.91 17.67
C SER A 47 5.13 -22.33 16.56
N GLU A 48 4.39 -21.38 15.98
CA GLU A 48 3.43 -21.65 14.88
C GLU A 48 4.12 -22.32 13.69
N ILE A 49 5.32 -21.86 13.31
CA ILE A 49 6.09 -22.49 12.23
C ILE A 49 6.47 -23.93 12.56
N ARG A 50 6.76 -24.22 13.83
CA ARG A 50 7.18 -25.54 14.30
C ARG A 50 6.03 -26.53 14.24
N GLU A 51 4.82 -26.07 14.57
CA GLU A 51 3.59 -26.83 14.44
C GLU A 51 3.30 -27.13 12.97
N MET A 52 3.26 -26.10 12.12
CA MET A 52 3.02 -26.23 10.68
C MET A 52 4.04 -27.14 10.00
N TRP A 53 5.33 -27.02 10.34
CA TRP A 53 6.39 -27.89 9.83
C TRP A 53 6.24 -29.35 10.28
N SER A 54 5.67 -29.60 11.46
CA SER A 54 5.55 -30.95 12.03
C SER A 54 4.22 -31.64 11.79
N ASN A 55 3.22 -30.90 11.30
CA ASN A 55 1.90 -31.40 10.98
C ASN A 55 1.20 -30.40 10.02
N PHE A 56 1.44 -30.55 8.71
CA PHE A 56 0.78 -29.73 7.70
C PHE A 56 -0.67 -30.23 7.49
N PRO A 57 -1.69 -29.40 7.80
CA PRO A 57 -3.06 -29.87 7.92
C PRO A 57 -3.74 -30.23 6.58
N ASP A 58 -3.25 -29.69 5.47
CA ASP A 58 -3.95 -29.72 4.18
C ASP A 58 -3.57 -30.89 3.28
N GLY A 59 -2.52 -31.63 3.61
CA GLY A 59 -1.91 -32.61 2.72
C GLY A 59 -1.30 -31.96 1.46
N ILE A 60 -0.42 -32.71 0.80
CA ILE A 60 0.21 -32.31 -0.46
C ILE A 60 -0.46 -33.08 -1.60
N ASP A 61 -0.68 -32.44 -2.74
CA ASP A 61 -1.26 -33.10 -3.91
C ASP A 61 -0.25 -34.13 -4.45
N PHE A 62 -0.62 -35.40 -4.50
CA PHE A 62 0.23 -36.47 -5.04
C PHE A 62 -0.46 -37.16 -6.20
N LYS A 63 0.12 -37.05 -7.39
CA LYS A 63 -0.43 -37.58 -8.63
C LYS A 63 0.47 -38.68 -9.14
N ILE A 64 -0.11 -39.81 -9.50
CA ILE A 64 0.60 -40.95 -10.10
C ILE A 64 0.10 -41.16 -11.52
N TYR A 65 1.02 -41.34 -12.45
CA TYR A 65 0.77 -41.63 -13.85
C TYR A 65 1.50 -42.92 -14.20
N VAL A 66 0.83 -43.86 -14.83
CA VAL A 66 1.36 -45.18 -15.17
C VAL A 66 1.41 -45.35 -16.68
N PHE A 67 2.44 -46.03 -17.18
CA PHE A 67 2.60 -46.26 -18.61
C PHE A 67 2.08 -47.64 -19.00
N ASN A 68 0.96 -47.67 -19.73
CA ASN A 68 0.33 -48.89 -20.23
C ASN A 68 0.92 -49.30 -21.58
N TYR A 69 1.46 -50.51 -21.68
CA TYR A 69 2.09 -51.04 -22.88
C TYR A 69 1.07 -51.76 -23.77
N THR A 70 1.02 -51.37 -25.05
CA THR A 70 0.03 -51.87 -26.00
C THR A 70 0.52 -53.03 -26.86
N ASN A 71 1.85 -53.23 -26.96
CA ASN A 71 2.48 -54.27 -27.75
C ASN A 71 3.48 -55.18 -26.97
N PRO A 72 3.12 -55.67 -25.77
CA PRO A 72 4.06 -56.41 -24.89
C PRO A 72 4.71 -57.63 -25.56
N MET A 73 3.96 -58.36 -26.40
CA MET A 73 4.47 -59.56 -27.09
C MET A 73 5.40 -59.25 -28.27
N GLU A 74 5.29 -58.06 -28.87
CA GLU A 74 6.24 -57.62 -29.89
C GLU A 74 7.57 -57.24 -29.23
N VAL A 75 7.51 -56.52 -28.10
CA VAL A 75 8.70 -56.17 -27.31
C VAL A 75 9.41 -57.43 -26.80
N GLN A 76 8.64 -58.44 -26.40
CA GLN A 76 9.17 -59.75 -26.00
C GLN A 76 10.04 -60.43 -27.08
N LYS A 77 9.87 -60.02 -28.35
CA LYS A 77 10.59 -60.53 -29.54
C LYS A 77 11.52 -59.48 -30.18
N GLY A 78 11.91 -58.45 -29.42
CA GLY A 78 12.86 -57.43 -29.90
C GLY A 78 12.21 -56.21 -30.54
N GLY A 79 10.87 -56.16 -30.60
CA GLY A 79 10.13 -55.01 -31.11
C GLY A 79 10.26 -53.75 -30.25
N LYS A 80 10.02 -52.58 -30.85
CA LYS A 80 10.08 -51.30 -30.14
C LYS A 80 8.86 -51.12 -29.22
N PRO A 81 9.02 -50.73 -27.94
CA PRO A 81 7.89 -50.58 -27.04
C PRO A 81 6.97 -49.40 -27.39
N VAL A 82 5.65 -49.65 -27.37
CA VAL A 82 4.59 -48.67 -27.57
C VAL A 82 3.74 -48.56 -26.31
N LEU A 83 3.73 -47.38 -25.70
CA LEU A 83 3.07 -47.13 -24.43
C LEU A 83 2.11 -45.93 -24.50
N HIS A 84 1.12 -45.94 -23.61
CA HIS A 84 0.17 -44.86 -23.41
C HIS A 84 0.11 -44.51 -21.92
N GLU A 85 0.22 -43.23 -21.60
CA GLU A 85 0.08 -42.75 -20.23
C GLU A 85 -1.37 -42.87 -19.75
N ILE A 86 -1.54 -43.32 -18.51
CA ILE A 86 -2.82 -43.34 -17.80
C ILE A 86 -2.64 -42.61 -16.46
N GLY A 87 -3.40 -41.54 -16.25
CA GLY A 87 -3.38 -40.75 -15.03
C GLY A 87 -4.10 -39.40 -15.18
N PRO A 88 -4.05 -38.55 -14.15
CA PRO A 88 -3.48 -38.83 -12.83
C PRO A 88 -4.40 -39.68 -11.95
N TYR A 89 -3.82 -40.67 -11.28
CA TYR A 89 -4.38 -41.21 -10.04
C TYR A 89 -4.02 -40.26 -8.90
N PHE A 90 -5.01 -39.58 -8.35
CA PHE A 90 -4.82 -38.51 -7.37
C PHE A 90 -4.93 -39.04 -5.93
N TYR A 91 -3.98 -38.64 -5.10
CA TYR A 91 -3.93 -38.90 -3.67
C TYR A 91 -3.63 -37.61 -2.91
N TYR A 92 -4.19 -37.46 -1.70
CA TYR A 92 -3.59 -36.57 -0.70
C TYR A 92 -2.44 -37.31 -0.03
N HIS A 93 -1.24 -36.74 -0.15
CA HIS A 93 -0.07 -37.18 0.59
C HIS A 93 -0.02 -36.42 1.92
N LEU A 94 -0.36 -37.10 3.00
CA LEU A 94 -0.36 -36.56 4.36
C LEU A 94 1.04 -36.69 5.00
N ASN A 95 2.09 -36.37 4.21
CA ASN A 95 3.53 -36.51 4.51
C ASN A 95 3.93 -35.85 5.84
N ASP A 96 3.20 -34.82 6.25
CA ASP A 96 3.78 -33.86 7.19
C ASP A 96 3.62 -34.20 8.66
N LYS A 97 3.13 -35.38 9.04
CA LYS A 97 3.15 -35.76 10.45
C LYS A 97 4.55 -36.26 10.84
N LYS A 98 5.41 -35.32 11.23
CA LYS A 98 6.70 -35.62 11.85
C LYS A 98 6.46 -36.10 13.28
N ILE A 99 6.77 -37.36 13.58
CA ILE A 99 6.55 -37.97 14.89
C ILE A 99 7.86 -38.13 15.68
N ASN A 100 7.72 -38.51 16.95
CA ASN A 100 8.84 -38.80 17.85
C ASN A 100 9.84 -37.64 17.98
N LEU A 101 9.34 -36.40 18.03
CA LEU A 101 10.21 -35.22 17.97
C LEU A 101 11.06 -35.09 19.24
N LYS A 102 12.35 -34.85 19.09
CA LYS A 102 13.29 -34.67 20.20
C LYS A 102 14.27 -33.55 19.92
N ASP A 103 14.22 -32.51 20.74
CA ASP A 103 15.12 -31.37 20.64
C ASP A 103 16.44 -31.64 21.39
N ILE A 104 17.56 -31.26 20.78
CA ILE A 104 18.89 -31.24 21.42
C ILE A 104 19.41 -29.81 21.37
N GLU A 105 19.16 -29.06 22.44
CA GLU A 105 19.41 -27.62 22.47
C GLU A 105 20.89 -27.25 22.32
N LYS A 106 21.79 -28.03 22.93
CA LYS A 106 23.24 -27.78 22.87
C LYS A 106 23.75 -27.74 21.43
N GLU A 107 23.24 -28.62 20.58
CA GLU A 107 23.61 -28.76 19.17
C GLU A 107 22.73 -27.91 18.23
N ASP A 108 21.65 -27.33 18.75
CA ASP A 108 20.61 -26.64 17.98
C ASP A 108 19.98 -27.50 16.87
N VAL A 109 19.60 -28.73 17.24
CA VAL A 109 19.00 -29.70 16.33
C VAL A 109 17.71 -30.28 16.89
N VAL A 110 16.88 -30.79 15.99
CA VAL A 110 15.67 -31.56 16.30
C VAL A 110 15.73 -32.88 15.54
N LEU A 111 15.37 -33.96 16.22
CA LEU A 111 15.23 -35.28 15.62
C LEU A 111 13.75 -35.61 15.43
N PHE A 112 13.40 -36.28 14.35
CA PHE A 112 12.04 -36.74 14.07
C PHE A 112 12.03 -37.94 13.12
N ASN A 113 10.89 -38.60 12.99
CA ASN A 113 10.61 -39.55 11.91
C ASN A 113 9.43 -39.03 11.07
N PRO A 114 9.53 -39.02 9.74
CA PRO A 114 8.36 -38.77 8.89
C PRO A 114 7.42 -39.98 8.94
N LYS A 115 6.13 -39.73 8.70
CA LYS A 115 5.12 -40.78 8.60
C LYS A 115 4.24 -40.50 7.39
N ASP A 116 4.54 -41.17 6.29
CA ASP A 116 3.86 -40.93 5.02
C ASP A 116 2.51 -41.66 4.99
N THR A 117 1.47 -41.02 4.47
CA THR A 117 0.16 -41.66 4.26
C THR A 117 -0.46 -41.13 2.98
N TRP A 118 -0.92 -42.02 2.12
CA TRP A 118 -1.57 -41.68 0.86
C TRP A 118 -3.06 -42.00 0.93
N GLN A 119 -3.89 -41.00 0.72
CA GLN A 119 -5.35 -41.14 0.68
C GLN A 119 -5.85 -40.89 -0.73
N PHE A 120 -6.42 -41.91 -1.37
CA PHE A 120 -6.97 -41.79 -2.73
C PHE A 120 -8.15 -40.82 -2.78
N VAL A 121 -8.22 -39.98 -3.82
CA VAL A 121 -9.28 -39.00 -4.03
C VAL A 121 -9.96 -39.28 -5.38
N LYS A 122 -11.14 -39.89 -5.32
CA LYS A 122 -11.86 -40.31 -6.52
C LYS A 122 -12.29 -39.12 -7.38
N GLU A 123 -12.74 -38.04 -6.73
CA GLU A 123 -13.29 -36.84 -7.38
C GLU A 123 -12.24 -36.12 -8.23
N LYS A 124 -10.98 -36.09 -7.77
CA LYS A 124 -9.85 -35.48 -8.49
C LYS A 124 -9.18 -36.43 -9.50
N SER A 125 -9.42 -37.73 -9.40
CA SER A 125 -8.91 -38.76 -10.33
C SER A 125 -9.81 -38.96 -11.56
N GLY A 126 -10.91 -38.20 -11.67
CA GLY A 126 -11.86 -38.31 -12.77
C GLY A 126 -12.48 -39.70 -12.88
N ARG A 127 -12.39 -40.32 -14.07
CA ARG A 127 -12.95 -41.67 -14.31
C ARG A 127 -12.14 -42.79 -13.67
N LEU A 128 -10.89 -42.55 -13.28
CA LEU A 128 -9.96 -43.58 -12.78
C LEU A 128 -10.33 -44.03 -11.36
N THR A 129 -10.40 -45.33 -11.10
CA THR A 129 -10.69 -45.91 -9.77
C THR A 129 -9.49 -46.66 -9.17
N GLY A 130 -8.52 -47.05 -9.99
CA GLY A 130 -7.46 -47.99 -9.63
C GLY A 130 -7.81 -49.43 -9.98
N ASP A 131 -9.04 -49.70 -10.41
CA ASP A 131 -9.48 -51.04 -10.84
C ASP A 131 -9.14 -51.31 -12.31
N GLU A 132 -8.68 -50.30 -13.04
CA GLU A 132 -8.28 -50.43 -14.43
C GLU A 132 -7.20 -51.50 -14.56
N ILE A 133 -7.40 -52.42 -15.50
CA ILE A 133 -6.42 -53.45 -15.83
C ILE A 133 -5.48 -52.87 -16.88
N ILE A 134 -4.19 -52.82 -16.55
CA ILE A 134 -3.14 -52.28 -17.41
C ILE A 134 -1.99 -53.26 -17.53
N THR A 135 -1.20 -53.12 -18.59
CA THR A 135 0.02 -53.89 -18.82
C THR A 135 1.25 -53.01 -18.59
N ILE A 136 2.11 -53.38 -17.64
CA ILE A 136 3.33 -52.65 -17.28
C ILE A 136 4.55 -53.58 -17.25
N PRO A 137 5.79 -53.08 -17.27
CA PRO A 137 6.98 -53.91 -17.04
C PRO A 137 6.87 -54.59 -15.67
N HIS A 138 7.12 -55.90 -15.62
CA HIS A 138 6.99 -56.68 -14.39
C HIS A 138 8.17 -56.38 -13.45
N ALA A 139 8.05 -55.31 -12.66
CA ALA A 139 9.14 -54.74 -11.87
C ALA A 139 9.91 -55.76 -11.02
N THR A 140 9.24 -56.66 -10.30
CA THR A 140 9.91 -57.68 -9.46
C THR A 140 10.62 -58.77 -10.24
N LEU A 141 10.03 -59.23 -11.36
CA LEU A 141 10.66 -60.19 -12.26
C LEU A 141 11.91 -59.58 -12.89
N LEU A 142 11.80 -58.35 -13.41
CA LEU A 142 12.91 -57.63 -14.03
C LEU A 142 14.00 -57.29 -13.01
N ALA A 143 13.62 -56.86 -11.80
CA ALA A 143 14.58 -56.59 -10.74
C ALA A 143 15.37 -57.84 -10.34
N MET A 144 14.71 -59.00 -10.28
CA MET A 144 15.38 -60.27 -10.01
C MET A 144 16.27 -60.70 -11.19
N ALA A 145 15.80 -60.60 -12.43
CA ALA A 145 16.57 -61.05 -13.59
C ALA A 145 17.83 -60.19 -13.81
N VAL A 146 17.65 -58.87 -13.90
CA VAL A 146 18.74 -57.91 -14.14
C VAL A 146 19.61 -57.75 -12.89
N GLY A 147 19.02 -57.69 -11.69
CA GLY A 147 19.80 -57.59 -10.45
C GLY A 147 20.69 -58.81 -10.20
N VAL A 148 20.19 -60.03 -10.43
CA VAL A 148 21.00 -61.25 -10.29
C VAL A 148 22.07 -61.34 -11.38
N GLU A 149 21.80 -60.87 -12.59
CA GLU A 149 22.84 -60.79 -13.62
C GLU A 149 24.00 -59.89 -13.17
N MET A 150 23.69 -58.73 -12.60
CA MET A 150 24.70 -57.77 -12.14
C MET A 150 25.51 -58.30 -10.95
N GLU A 151 24.85 -58.88 -9.94
CA GLU A 151 25.53 -59.26 -8.69
C GLU A 151 26.04 -60.70 -8.68
N LYS A 152 25.29 -61.64 -9.28
CA LYS A 152 25.53 -63.10 -9.19
C LYS A 152 25.19 -63.80 -10.51
N PRO A 153 25.87 -63.51 -11.62
CA PRO A 153 25.54 -64.05 -12.96
C PRO A 153 25.59 -65.58 -13.08
N ALA A 154 26.25 -66.26 -12.14
CA ALA A 154 26.24 -67.72 -12.02
C ALA A 154 24.87 -68.29 -11.61
N ALA A 155 24.06 -67.51 -10.89
CA ALA A 155 22.75 -67.92 -10.38
C ALA A 155 21.59 -67.75 -11.38
N LEU A 156 21.82 -67.14 -12.54
CA LEU A 156 20.75 -66.85 -13.52
C LEU A 156 19.95 -68.08 -13.98
N LYS A 157 20.60 -69.25 -14.12
CA LYS A 157 19.89 -70.50 -14.47
C LYS A 157 18.90 -70.94 -13.38
N LEU A 158 19.27 -70.72 -12.11
CA LEU A 158 18.39 -70.98 -10.97
C LEU A 158 17.18 -70.03 -11.00
N VAL A 159 17.44 -68.74 -11.27
CA VAL A 159 16.40 -67.71 -11.42
C VAL A 159 15.43 -68.07 -12.54
N ASN A 160 15.92 -68.42 -13.73
CA ASN A 160 15.08 -68.83 -14.86
C ASN A 160 14.12 -69.96 -14.48
N LYS A 161 14.63 -70.99 -13.78
CA LYS A 161 13.84 -72.13 -13.34
C LYS A 161 12.78 -71.75 -12.30
N ALA A 162 13.04 -70.73 -11.47
CA ALA A 162 12.14 -70.31 -10.40
C ALA A 162 10.99 -69.40 -10.89
N ILE A 163 11.21 -68.60 -11.95
CA ILE A 163 10.25 -67.60 -12.47
C ILE A 163 8.81 -68.17 -12.64
N PRO A 164 8.59 -69.34 -13.28
CA PRO A 164 7.25 -69.86 -13.49
C PRO A 164 6.50 -70.20 -12.20
N PHE A 165 7.22 -70.56 -11.14
CA PHE A 165 6.62 -70.91 -9.85
C PHE A 165 6.32 -69.66 -9.03
N ILE A 166 7.24 -68.68 -9.01
CA ILE A 166 7.13 -67.48 -8.18
C ILE A 166 6.07 -66.50 -8.73
N PHE A 167 5.95 -66.40 -10.06
CA PHE A 167 5.08 -65.42 -10.71
C PHE A 167 3.89 -66.04 -11.47
N GLY A 168 3.61 -67.32 -11.26
CA GLY A 168 2.43 -67.97 -11.84
C GLY A 168 2.47 -68.12 -13.36
N GLN A 169 3.60 -68.63 -13.88
CA GLN A 169 3.83 -68.88 -15.32
C GLN A 169 3.66 -67.63 -16.22
N PRO A 170 4.47 -66.58 -16.01
CA PRO A 170 4.39 -65.38 -16.84
C PRO A 170 4.75 -65.69 -18.30
N SER A 171 3.95 -65.18 -19.24
CA SER A 171 4.15 -65.36 -20.69
C SER A 171 5.08 -64.31 -21.31
N SER A 172 5.38 -63.23 -20.59
CA SER A 172 6.29 -62.16 -21.02
C SER A 172 6.93 -61.46 -19.81
N ILE A 173 7.86 -60.55 -20.06
CA ILE A 173 8.43 -59.64 -19.03
C ILE A 173 7.43 -58.56 -18.55
N PHE A 174 6.22 -58.54 -19.07
CA PHE A 174 5.16 -57.61 -18.70
C PHE A 174 4.14 -58.27 -17.78
N LEU A 175 3.59 -57.47 -16.87
CA LEU A 175 2.52 -57.84 -15.95
C LEU A 175 1.24 -57.14 -16.38
N THR A 176 0.14 -57.88 -16.47
CA THR A 176 -1.20 -57.32 -16.70
C THR A 176 -2.06 -57.49 -15.44
N THR A 177 -2.38 -56.39 -14.76
CA THR A 177 -3.16 -56.42 -13.51
C THR A 177 -3.79 -55.06 -13.20
N GLN A 178 -4.50 -54.98 -12.07
CA GLN A 178 -5.18 -53.77 -11.61
C GLN A 178 -4.18 -52.75 -11.06
N VAL A 179 -4.38 -51.46 -11.37
CA VAL A 179 -3.50 -50.38 -10.94
C VAL A 179 -3.33 -50.31 -9.42
N ARG A 180 -4.40 -50.49 -8.65
CA ARG A 180 -4.33 -50.44 -7.18
C ARG A 180 -3.42 -51.52 -6.59
N LYS A 181 -3.28 -52.68 -7.25
CA LYS A 181 -2.33 -53.74 -6.84
C LYS A 181 -0.89 -53.34 -7.09
N ILE A 182 -0.63 -52.72 -8.24
CA ILE A 182 0.70 -52.21 -8.61
C ILE A 182 1.14 -51.12 -7.62
N LEU A 183 0.22 -50.20 -7.29
CA LEU A 183 0.56 -49.01 -6.49
C LEU A 183 0.55 -49.27 -4.99
N PHE A 184 -0.46 -49.96 -4.44
CA PHE A 184 -0.68 -50.05 -2.99
C PHE A 184 -0.99 -51.44 -2.43
N GLU A 185 -1.78 -52.29 -3.09
CA GLU A 185 -2.25 -53.55 -2.47
C GLU A 185 -1.24 -54.70 -2.57
N GLY A 186 -0.34 -54.68 -3.56
CA GLY A 186 0.64 -55.73 -3.78
C GLY A 186 0.31 -56.66 -4.95
N VAL A 187 1.30 -56.85 -5.83
CA VAL A 187 1.35 -57.91 -6.83
C VAL A 187 1.92 -59.17 -6.17
N PRO A 188 1.24 -60.33 -6.28
CA PRO A 188 1.64 -61.53 -5.57
C PRO A 188 2.95 -62.14 -6.07
N ILE A 189 3.72 -62.65 -5.11
CA ILE A 189 4.95 -63.42 -5.23
C ILE A 189 4.73 -64.71 -4.45
N TYR A 190 4.61 -65.82 -5.16
CA TYR A 190 4.25 -67.12 -4.57
C TYR A 190 5.49 -67.80 -4.00
N CYS A 191 5.60 -67.80 -2.67
CA CYS A 191 6.67 -68.49 -1.95
C CYS A 191 6.25 -69.81 -1.30
N ASN A 192 4.95 -70.07 -1.24
CA ASN A 192 4.30 -71.30 -0.81
C ASN A 192 4.46 -72.47 -1.80
N VAL A 193 5.54 -72.50 -2.57
CA VAL A 193 5.81 -73.48 -3.63
C VAL A 193 6.83 -74.52 -3.19
N THR A 194 6.79 -75.69 -3.81
CA THR A 194 7.66 -76.83 -3.43
C THR A 194 8.97 -76.90 -4.20
N ASP A 195 9.08 -76.26 -5.37
CA ASP A 195 10.28 -76.26 -6.21
C ASP A 195 11.50 -75.70 -5.48
N PHE A 196 12.63 -76.39 -5.62
CA PHE A 196 13.88 -76.04 -4.95
C PHE A 196 14.39 -74.65 -5.34
N SER A 197 14.29 -74.29 -6.61
CA SER A 197 14.83 -73.04 -7.14
C SER A 197 14.01 -71.86 -6.64
N ALA A 198 12.69 -72.00 -6.64
CA ALA A 198 11.79 -71.01 -6.06
C ALA A 198 11.97 -70.88 -4.54
N LYS A 199 12.11 -71.99 -3.80
CA LYS A 199 12.40 -71.98 -2.36
C LYS A 199 13.69 -71.22 -2.02
N ALA A 200 14.75 -71.42 -2.81
CA ALA A 200 16.02 -70.74 -2.60
C ALA A 200 15.87 -69.21 -2.72
N ILE A 201 15.17 -68.73 -3.75
CA ILE A 201 14.91 -67.29 -3.94
C ILE A 201 13.99 -66.74 -2.84
N CYS A 202 12.92 -67.46 -2.54
CA CYS A 202 12.01 -67.09 -1.46
C CYS A 202 12.67 -67.07 -0.08
N SER A 203 13.77 -67.82 0.12
CA SER A 203 14.58 -67.68 1.34
C SER A 203 15.21 -66.30 1.49
N GLU A 204 15.58 -65.65 0.39
CA GLU A 204 16.10 -64.28 0.42
C GLU A 204 14.97 -63.26 0.61
N ILE A 205 13.81 -63.48 -0.01
CA ILE A 205 12.62 -62.63 0.18
C ILE A 205 12.17 -62.65 1.64
N ARG A 206 12.15 -63.82 2.29
CA ARG A 206 11.80 -63.96 3.71
C ARG A 206 12.74 -63.18 4.64
N LYS A 207 14.02 -63.02 4.30
CA LYS A 207 14.95 -62.19 5.09
C LYS A 207 14.59 -60.70 5.02
N LYS A 208 13.85 -60.30 3.99
CA LYS A 208 13.39 -58.93 3.74
C LYS A 208 11.87 -58.82 3.82
N GLU A 209 11.21 -59.65 4.61
CA GLU A 209 9.74 -59.72 4.66
C GLU A 209 9.07 -58.37 4.97
N SER A 210 9.74 -57.48 5.71
CA SER A 210 9.27 -56.13 6.02
C SER A 210 9.15 -55.21 4.81
N GLU A 211 9.79 -55.55 3.68
CA GLU A 211 9.71 -54.81 2.42
C GLU A 211 8.54 -55.27 1.54
N PHE A 212 7.75 -56.25 1.96
CA PHE A 212 6.66 -56.84 1.19
C PHE A 212 5.35 -56.96 2.00
N HIS A 213 4.23 -56.98 1.29
CA HIS A 213 2.92 -57.20 1.89
C HIS A 213 2.78 -58.66 2.24
N ASN A 214 2.10 -58.96 3.35
CA ASN A 214 1.67 -60.31 3.64
C ASN A 214 0.29 -60.55 3.03
N LEU A 215 0.24 -61.31 1.93
CA LEU A 215 -1.00 -61.61 1.19
C LEU A 215 -1.60 -62.98 1.53
N GLY A 216 -1.01 -63.72 2.47
CA GLY A 216 -1.45 -65.06 2.86
C GLY A 216 -0.31 -65.94 3.34
N GLN A 217 -0.58 -67.24 3.52
CA GLN A 217 0.42 -68.21 3.95
C GLN A 217 1.59 -68.29 2.94
N ASP A 218 2.70 -67.61 3.27
CA ASP A 218 3.93 -67.57 2.47
C ASP A 218 3.71 -67.03 1.04
N ILE A 219 2.83 -66.03 0.90
CA ILE A 219 2.61 -65.25 -0.33
C ILE A 219 2.92 -63.79 -0.01
N PHE A 220 3.92 -63.26 -0.69
CA PHE A 220 4.37 -61.87 -0.52
C PHE A 220 3.76 -60.98 -1.59
N GLY A 221 3.56 -59.70 -1.30
CA GLY A 221 3.03 -58.72 -2.25
C GLY A 221 3.98 -57.56 -2.47
N PHE A 222 4.36 -57.27 -3.71
CA PHE A 222 5.12 -56.07 -4.03
C PHE A 222 4.23 -54.95 -4.56
N SER A 223 4.38 -53.75 -4.01
CA SER A 223 3.73 -52.53 -4.52
C SER A 223 4.68 -51.35 -4.39
N PHE A 224 4.57 -50.34 -5.26
CA PHE A 224 5.46 -49.18 -5.24
C PHE A 224 5.35 -48.32 -3.97
N PHE A 225 4.14 -48.13 -3.43
CA PHE A 225 3.86 -47.20 -2.33
C PHE A 225 3.21 -47.86 -1.11
N GLY A 226 2.60 -49.04 -1.28
CA GLY A 226 1.79 -49.69 -0.24
C GLY A 226 2.50 -49.97 1.08
N ILE A 227 3.75 -50.43 1.05
CA ILE A 227 4.52 -50.75 2.27
C ILE A 227 4.89 -49.51 3.05
N LYS A 228 5.11 -48.40 2.35
CA LYS A 228 5.41 -47.11 2.98
C LYS A 228 4.16 -46.47 3.59
N ASN A 229 2.98 -46.83 3.11
CA ASN A 229 1.72 -46.20 3.51
C ASN A 229 1.39 -46.41 4.99
N GLY A 230 1.45 -45.35 5.78
CA GLY A 230 1.25 -45.35 7.22
C GLY A 230 2.45 -45.87 8.03
N SER A 231 3.57 -46.15 7.38
CA SER A 231 4.81 -46.63 8.03
C SER A 231 5.63 -45.46 8.60
N VAL A 232 6.51 -45.76 9.56
CA VAL A 232 7.42 -44.77 10.15
C VAL A 232 8.72 -44.76 9.34
N GLY A 233 9.05 -43.63 8.73
CA GLY A 233 10.26 -43.46 7.95
C GLY A 233 11.53 -43.29 8.80
N GLY A 234 12.66 -43.15 8.11
CA GLY A 234 13.98 -43.01 8.72
C GLY A 234 14.10 -41.80 9.66
N ARG A 235 15.04 -41.88 10.60
CA ARG A 235 15.24 -40.87 11.64
C ARG A 235 16.07 -39.71 11.09
N PHE A 236 15.46 -38.53 10.96
CA PHE A 236 16.16 -37.30 10.61
C PHE A 236 16.72 -36.62 11.86
N LYS A 237 17.87 -35.96 11.70
CA LYS A 237 18.42 -34.96 12.61
C LYS A 237 18.69 -33.69 11.82
N VAL A 238 17.90 -32.65 12.06
CA VAL A 238 17.98 -31.38 11.33
C VAL A 238 18.26 -30.20 12.24
N ARG A 239 18.88 -29.16 11.72
CA ARG A 239 19.11 -27.90 12.42
C ARG A 239 17.80 -27.16 12.66
N ARG A 240 17.62 -26.62 13.87
CA ARG A 240 16.42 -25.83 14.22
C ARG A 240 16.51 -24.37 13.79
N GLY A 241 17.72 -23.86 13.54
CA GLY A 241 17.94 -22.48 13.14
C GLY A 241 17.73 -21.44 14.25
N VAL A 242 17.77 -21.84 15.53
CA VAL A 242 17.65 -20.91 16.67
C VAL A 242 18.94 -20.10 16.83
N LYS A 243 20.10 -20.74 16.64
CA LYS A 243 21.42 -20.06 16.68
C LYS A 243 21.72 -19.34 15.37
N ASN A 244 21.37 -19.93 14.24
CA ASN A 244 21.57 -19.36 12.91
C ASN A 244 20.44 -19.79 11.99
N VAL A 245 19.52 -18.87 11.67
CA VAL A 245 18.36 -19.20 10.82
C VAL A 245 18.76 -19.63 9.41
N LYS A 246 19.96 -19.25 8.92
CA LYS A 246 20.43 -19.70 7.60
C LYS A 246 20.70 -21.21 7.52
N GLN A 247 20.72 -21.89 8.66
CA GLN A 247 20.86 -23.34 8.75
C GLN A 247 19.54 -24.04 9.05
N VAL A 248 18.41 -23.33 9.15
CA VAL A 248 17.12 -23.96 9.48
C VAL A 248 16.79 -25.10 8.51
N GLY A 249 16.39 -26.25 9.05
CA GLY A 249 16.04 -27.43 8.27
C GLY A 249 17.22 -28.22 7.70
N GLU A 250 18.45 -27.72 7.79
CA GLU A 250 19.65 -28.41 7.27
C GLU A 250 19.78 -29.80 7.88
N VAL A 251 19.91 -30.82 7.03
CA VAL A 251 20.07 -32.22 7.44
C VAL A 251 21.49 -32.45 7.91
N VAL A 252 21.64 -32.80 9.19
CA VAL A 252 22.93 -33.09 9.81
C VAL A 252 23.22 -34.58 9.81
N ALA A 253 22.18 -35.40 10.01
CA ALA A 253 22.28 -36.85 10.03
C ALA A 253 20.96 -37.49 9.62
N PHE A 254 21.04 -38.70 9.08
CA PHE A 254 19.89 -39.54 8.75
C PHE A 254 20.19 -40.98 9.20
N ASN A 255 19.28 -41.58 9.96
CA ASN A 255 19.46 -42.89 10.60
C ASN A 255 20.77 -42.99 11.41
N GLU A 256 21.06 -41.95 12.21
CA GLU A 256 22.26 -41.85 13.07
C GLU A 256 23.59 -41.67 12.34
N GLU A 257 23.59 -41.78 11.01
CA GLU A 257 24.76 -41.55 10.16
C GLU A 257 24.85 -40.09 9.73
N ASN A 258 26.06 -39.52 9.74
CA ASN A 258 26.31 -38.13 9.29
C ASN A 258 26.61 -38.02 7.79
N MET A 259 26.77 -39.16 7.11
CA MET A 259 26.94 -39.27 5.67
C MET A 259 26.37 -40.60 5.19
N MET A 260 25.99 -40.68 3.92
CA MET A 260 25.57 -41.93 3.28
C MET A 260 26.78 -42.84 3.02
N SER A 261 26.52 -44.11 2.76
CA SER A 261 27.51 -45.11 2.37
C SER A 261 27.17 -45.79 1.03
N VAL A 262 26.29 -45.16 0.24
CA VAL A 262 25.73 -45.73 -1.00
C VAL A 262 26.68 -45.51 -2.18
N TRP A 263 27.28 -44.32 -2.26
CA TRP A 263 28.07 -43.88 -3.41
C TRP A 263 29.57 -44.06 -3.19
N SER A 264 30.36 -44.04 -4.26
CA SER A 264 31.80 -44.30 -4.21
C SER A 264 32.65 -43.11 -3.74
N GLY A 265 32.07 -41.92 -3.62
CA GLY A 265 32.78 -40.68 -3.22
C GLY A 265 32.07 -39.93 -2.10
N ASP A 266 32.85 -39.35 -1.19
CA ASP A 266 32.36 -38.67 0.01
C ASP A 266 31.43 -37.49 -0.32
N ASP A 267 31.71 -36.76 -1.40
CA ASP A 267 30.90 -35.61 -1.83
C ASP A 267 29.47 -36.00 -2.27
N CYS A 268 29.31 -37.17 -2.87
CA CYS A 268 28.01 -37.73 -3.25
C CYS A 268 27.23 -38.28 -2.05
N ASN A 269 27.96 -38.70 -1.01
CA ASN A 269 27.41 -39.27 0.22
C ASN A 269 27.07 -38.21 1.28
N THR A 270 27.61 -37.01 1.17
CA THR A 270 27.37 -35.93 2.13
C THR A 270 25.91 -35.44 2.04
N PHE A 271 25.22 -35.34 3.18
CA PHE A 271 23.92 -34.69 3.24
C PHE A 271 24.08 -33.18 3.00
N LYS A 272 23.40 -32.67 1.97
CA LYS A 272 23.36 -31.25 1.62
C LYS A 272 21.93 -30.75 1.62
N GLY A 273 21.71 -29.56 2.17
CA GLY A 273 20.40 -28.91 2.16
C GLY A 273 19.44 -29.43 3.23
N THR A 274 18.14 -29.23 3.01
CA THR A 274 17.09 -29.51 4.01
C THR A 274 16.34 -30.83 3.74
N ASP A 275 15.33 -31.12 4.55
CA ASP A 275 14.40 -32.24 4.34
C ASP A 275 13.31 -31.94 3.28
N SER A 276 13.46 -30.87 2.51
CA SER A 276 12.52 -30.32 1.52
C SER A 276 11.23 -29.69 2.07
N THR A 277 11.02 -29.60 3.38
CA THR A 277 9.79 -29.05 3.98
C THR A 277 9.94 -27.66 4.59
N ILE A 278 11.18 -27.22 4.84
CA ILE A 278 11.53 -25.86 5.26
C ILE A 278 12.87 -25.46 4.64
N PHE A 279 13.07 -24.17 4.38
CA PHE A 279 14.24 -23.65 3.69
C PHE A 279 14.79 -22.38 4.37
N PRO A 280 16.12 -22.12 4.27
CA PRO A 280 16.74 -20.91 4.79
C PRO A 280 16.22 -19.61 4.14
N PRO A 281 15.94 -18.55 4.94
CA PRO A 281 15.48 -17.26 4.42
C PRO A 281 16.60 -16.42 3.78
N PHE A 282 16.20 -15.28 3.19
CA PHE A 282 17.09 -14.28 2.60
C PHE A 282 17.84 -14.76 1.36
N MET A 283 17.11 -15.39 0.44
CA MET A 283 17.64 -15.92 -0.82
C MET A 283 18.13 -14.81 -1.75
N THR A 284 19.18 -15.15 -2.49
CA THR A 284 19.80 -14.36 -3.55
C THR A 284 19.80 -15.17 -4.86
N HIS A 285 20.08 -14.53 -6.00
CA HIS A 285 20.09 -15.22 -7.30
C HIS A 285 21.21 -16.26 -7.42
N SER A 286 22.24 -16.21 -6.57
CA SER A 286 23.33 -17.19 -6.52
C SER A 286 23.02 -18.40 -5.64
N ASP A 287 21.99 -18.32 -4.80
CA ASP A 287 21.63 -19.42 -3.90
C ASP A 287 20.99 -20.56 -4.68
N LYS A 288 21.16 -21.78 -4.17
CA LYS A 288 20.52 -22.99 -4.69
C LYS A 288 19.58 -23.55 -3.65
N ILE A 289 18.42 -24.03 -4.09
CA ILE A 289 17.50 -24.76 -3.22
C ILE A 289 17.96 -26.21 -3.19
N THR A 290 18.59 -26.61 -2.10
CA THR A 290 19.12 -27.97 -1.95
C THR A 290 18.31 -28.74 -0.92
N ALA A 291 17.95 -29.98 -1.24
CA ALA A 291 17.30 -30.88 -0.30
C ALA A 291 17.83 -32.31 -0.43
N PHE A 292 17.91 -33.00 0.69
CA PHE A 292 18.18 -34.43 0.75
C PHE A 292 16.88 -35.20 0.50
N ALA A 293 16.90 -36.09 -0.49
CA ALA A 293 15.78 -36.98 -0.81
C ALA A 293 16.16 -38.42 -0.46
N PRO A 294 15.65 -38.99 0.66
CA PRO A 294 15.94 -40.37 1.05
C PRO A 294 15.60 -41.39 -0.02
N ASP A 295 14.47 -41.21 -0.72
CA ASP A 295 14.03 -42.12 -1.79
C ASP A 295 14.95 -42.14 -3.01
N LEU A 296 15.81 -41.13 -3.16
CA LEU A 296 16.80 -41.06 -4.22
C LEU A 296 18.22 -41.33 -3.72
N CYS A 297 18.39 -41.54 -2.41
CA CYS A 297 19.67 -41.65 -1.72
C CYS A 297 20.66 -40.54 -2.09
N ARG A 298 20.21 -39.31 -2.33
CA ARG A 298 21.09 -38.17 -2.66
C ARG A 298 20.47 -36.83 -2.32
N SER A 299 21.31 -35.81 -2.23
CA SER A 299 20.87 -34.43 -2.28
C SER A 299 20.72 -33.92 -3.71
N ILE A 300 19.67 -33.13 -3.95
CA ILE A 300 19.37 -32.48 -5.23
C ILE A 300 19.32 -30.98 -5.01
N ALA A 301 19.94 -30.24 -5.92
CA ALA A 301 19.95 -28.79 -5.93
C ALA A 301 19.13 -28.27 -7.11
N ALA A 302 18.29 -27.27 -6.87
CA ALA A 302 17.60 -26.50 -7.89
C ALA A 302 18.30 -25.15 -8.09
N ASP A 303 18.55 -24.79 -9.35
CA ASP A 303 19.19 -23.55 -9.72
C ASP A 303 18.15 -22.48 -10.04
N PHE A 304 18.46 -21.23 -9.66
CA PHE A 304 17.66 -20.06 -10.03
C PHE A 304 17.54 -19.93 -11.55
N LYS A 305 16.35 -19.61 -12.04
CA LYS A 305 16.07 -19.39 -13.46
C LYS A 305 15.64 -17.95 -13.72
N GLU A 306 14.61 -17.47 -13.03
CA GLU A 306 14.01 -16.17 -13.30
C GLU A 306 13.22 -15.64 -12.10
N GLU A 307 13.01 -14.33 -12.07
CA GLU A 307 12.04 -13.70 -11.17
C GLU A 307 10.64 -13.77 -11.79
N VAL A 308 9.64 -14.12 -10.99
CA VAL A 308 8.24 -14.25 -11.44
C VAL A 308 7.29 -13.55 -10.47
N MET A 309 6.15 -13.09 -10.97
CA MET A 309 5.05 -12.60 -10.14
C MET A 309 4.02 -13.71 -9.99
N TYR A 310 3.83 -14.22 -8.78
CA TYR A 310 2.86 -15.26 -8.49
C TYR A 310 1.79 -14.74 -7.53
N LYS A 311 0.55 -14.64 -8.00
CA LYS A 311 -0.61 -14.11 -7.24
C LYS A 311 -0.30 -12.79 -6.49
N GLY A 312 0.45 -11.88 -7.14
CA GLY A 312 0.82 -10.58 -6.59
C GLY A 312 2.09 -10.55 -5.71
N ILE A 313 2.72 -11.70 -5.45
CA ILE A 313 3.97 -11.82 -4.70
C ILE A 313 5.14 -12.03 -5.67
N LYS A 314 6.22 -11.27 -5.47
CA LYS A 314 7.47 -11.47 -6.20
C LYS A 314 8.14 -12.76 -5.70
N GLY A 315 8.40 -13.70 -6.59
CA GLY A 315 9.05 -14.97 -6.28
C GLY A 315 10.25 -15.24 -7.19
N PHE A 316 11.14 -16.11 -6.72
CA PHE A 316 12.25 -16.67 -7.47
C PHE A 316 11.87 -18.06 -7.95
N LYS A 317 11.93 -18.28 -9.26
CA LYS A 317 11.67 -19.59 -9.87
C LYS A 317 12.98 -20.36 -9.99
N PHE A 318 12.97 -21.57 -9.46
CA PHE A 318 14.06 -22.53 -9.48
C PHE A 318 13.66 -23.76 -10.30
N ALA A 319 14.65 -24.39 -10.93
CA ALA A 319 14.46 -25.69 -11.57
C ALA A 319 15.61 -26.65 -11.26
N ALA A 320 15.27 -27.93 -11.13
CA ALA A 320 16.23 -29.00 -10.83
C ALA A 320 16.21 -30.08 -11.92
N GLY A 321 17.32 -30.80 -12.01
CA GLY A 321 17.50 -31.99 -12.85
C GLY A 321 18.61 -32.87 -12.28
N PHE A 322 18.85 -34.02 -12.91
CA PHE A 322 19.87 -34.96 -12.45
C PHE A 322 21.29 -34.65 -12.95
N GLY A 323 21.41 -33.77 -13.95
CA GLY A 323 22.68 -33.42 -14.58
C GLY A 323 23.19 -34.49 -15.54
N ASP A 324 24.48 -34.43 -15.88
CA ASP A 324 25.15 -35.39 -16.76
C ASP A 324 26.26 -36.14 -16.02
N MET A 325 25.91 -37.27 -15.41
CA MET A 325 26.85 -38.14 -14.71
C MET A 325 27.86 -38.85 -15.63
N SER A 326 27.61 -38.89 -16.95
CA SER A 326 28.57 -39.48 -17.90
C SER A 326 29.73 -38.54 -18.21
N THR A 327 29.48 -37.22 -18.25
CA THR A 327 30.49 -36.21 -18.61
C THR A 327 30.99 -35.40 -17.43
N ASP A 328 30.16 -35.10 -16.43
CA ASP A 328 30.53 -34.26 -15.29
C ASP A 328 31.31 -35.06 -14.23
N PRO A 329 32.60 -34.75 -13.99
CA PRO A 329 33.41 -35.44 -12.99
C PRO A 329 32.84 -35.40 -11.58
N ALA A 330 32.12 -34.34 -11.20
CA ALA A 330 31.53 -34.19 -9.87
C ALA A 330 30.32 -35.11 -9.66
N LEU A 331 29.68 -35.57 -10.74
CA LEU A 331 28.52 -36.46 -10.70
C LEU A 331 28.88 -37.93 -10.91
N LYS A 332 30.11 -38.25 -11.32
CA LYS A 332 30.55 -39.63 -11.56
C LYS A 332 30.45 -40.54 -10.35
N CYS A 333 30.52 -40.01 -9.13
CA CYS A 333 30.35 -40.82 -7.92
C CYS A 333 28.93 -41.38 -7.73
N PHE A 334 27.93 -40.85 -8.44
CA PHE A 334 26.58 -41.42 -8.48
C PHE A 334 26.44 -42.62 -9.43
N CYS A 335 27.47 -42.95 -10.22
CA CYS A 335 27.44 -44.12 -11.10
C CYS A 335 27.69 -45.42 -10.33
N THR A 336 27.04 -46.51 -10.75
CA THR A 336 27.27 -47.85 -10.18
C THR A 336 28.71 -48.31 -10.38
N THR A 337 29.32 -47.99 -11.51
CA THR A 337 30.78 -48.04 -11.70
C THR A 337 31.25 -46.77 -12.42
N PRO A 338 32.49 -46.29 -12.20
CA PRO A 338 33.01 -45.09 -12.87
C PRO A 338 33.08 -45.17 -14.40
N GLU A 339 33.04 -46.39 -14.95
CA GLU A 339 33.14 -46.68 -16.39
C GLU A 339 31.76 -46.84 -17.05
N THR A 340 30.73 -47.16 -16.29
CA THR A 340 29.37 -47.45 -16.79
C THR A 340 28.34 -46.47 -16.23
N CYS A 341 28.51 -45.19 -16.53
CA CYS A 341 27.54 -44.16 -16.19
C CYS A 341 26.41 -44.09 -17.22
N TRP A 342 25.18 -43.92 -16.75
CA TRP A 342 24.07 -43.46 -17.58
C TRP A 342 24.35 -42.06 -18.15
N LYS A 343 23.79 -41.77 -19.33
CA LYS A 343 23.91 -40.45 -19.94
C LYS A 343 23.04 -39.44 -19.20
N ARG A 344 23.14 -38.18 -19.66
CA ARG A 344 22.40 -37.03 -19.14
C ARG A 344 20.93 -37.30 -18.79
N GLY A 345 20.52 -36.76 -17.65
CA GLY A 345 19.12 -36.69 -17.20
C GLY A 345 18.63 -37.91 -16.43
N LEU A 346 19.49 -38.90 -16.20
CA LEU A 346 19.18 -40.10 -15.43
C LEU A 346 19.90 -40.11 -14.07
N HIS A 347 19.33 -40.84 -13.11
CA HIS A 347 19.93 -41.13 -11.82
C HIS A 347 19.74 -42.61 -11.47
N ASP A 348 20.83 -43.33 -11.25
CA ASP A 348 20.82 -44.76 -10.95
C ASP A 348 20.40 -44.99 -9.49
N LEU A 349 19.35 -45.77 -9.23
CA LEU A 349 18.92 -46.12 -7.86
C LEU A 349 19.31 -47.55 -7.48
N THR A 350 20.10 -48.25 -8.29
CA THR A 350 20.42 -49.68 -8.08
C THR A 350 21.01 -49.95 -6.70
N ARG A 351 22.03 -49.17 -6.30
CA ARG A 351 22.64 -49.29 -4.97
C ARG A 351 21.75 -48.83 -3.82
N CYS A 352 20.83 -47.90 -4.10
CA CYS A 352 19.92 -47.32 -3.11
C CYS A 352 18.79 -48.29 -2.75
N LEU A 353 18.18 -48.91 -3.77
CA LEU A 353 17.00 -49.76 -3.63
C LEU A 353 17.33 -51.26 -3.66
N GLY A 354 18.54 -51.65 -4.07
CA GLY A 354 18.90 -53.05 -4.31
C GLY A 354 18.17 -53.66 -5.52
N ALA A 355 17.66 -52.81 -6.42
CA ALA A 355 16.92 -53.19 -7.62
C ALA A 355 17.28 -52.23 -8.77
N PRO A 356 17.40 -52.71 -10.02
CA PRO A 356 17.85 -51.95 -11.19
C PRO A 356 16.79 -50.93 -11.65
N ILE A 357 16.54 -49.92 -10.83
CA ILE A 357 15.59 -48.85 -11.09
C ILE A 357 16.38 -47.59 -11.40
N ILE A 358 16.02 -46.93 -12.50
CA ILE A 358 16.64 -45.69 -12.94
C ILE A 358 15.61 -44.57 -12.86
N ALA A 359 15.94 -43.52 -12.11
CA ALA A 359 15.11 -42.32 -12.02
C ALA A 359 15.40 -41.38 -13.19
N SER A 360 14.36 -40.70 -13.67
CA SER A 360 14.44 -39.61 -14.64
C SER A 360 13.40 -38.55 -14.33
N LEU A 361 13.40 -37.46 -15.09
CA LEU A 361 12.21 -36.62 -15.16
C LEU A 361 11.14 -37.28 -16.04
N PRO A 362 9.84 -36.95 -15.87
CA PRO A 362 8.76 -37.51 -16.68
C PRO A 362 9.01 -37.37 -18.18
N HIS A 363 8.62 -38.41 -18.92
CA HIS A 363 8.83 -38.54 -20.36
C HIS A 363 10.30 -38.41 -20.82
N PHE A 364 11.26 -38.65 -19.91
CA PHE A 364 12.68 -38.37 -20.15
C PHE A 364 12.93 -36.90 -20.55
N TYR A 365 12.16 -35.97 -19.99
CA TYR A 365 12.45 -34.55 -20.11
C TYR A 365 13.87 -34.26 -19.61
N ASP A 366 14.56 -33.33 -20.27
CA ASP A 366 15.96 -32.96 -20.00
C ASP A 366 16.97 -34.14 -20.02
N SER A 367 16.65 -35.24 -20.70
CA SER A 367 17.52 -36.42 -20.80
C SER A 367 18.18 -36.55 -22.18
N ASP A 368 19.11 -37.49 -22.35
CA ASP A 368 19.66 -37.84 -23.66
C ASP A 368 18.54 -38.30 -24.63
N PRO A 369 18.51 -37.84 -25.89
CA PRO A 369 17.48 -38.22 -26.85
C PRO A 369 17.36 -39.73 -27.09
N GLU A 370 18.39 -40.53 -26.82
CA GLU A 370 18.31 -41.99 -26.98
C GLU A 370 17.18 -42.61 -26.15
N TYR A 371 16.92 -42.09 -24.94
CA TYR A 371 15.91 -42.64 -24.04
C TYR A 371 14.50 -42.37 -24.55
N GLN A 372 14.28 -41.18 -25.12
CA GLN A 372 13.02 -40.83 -25.78
C GLN A 372 12.84 -41.64 -27.06
N ASN A 373 13.91 -41.78 -27.85
CA ASN A 373 13.91 -42.53 -29.09
C ASN A 373 13.77 -44.04 -28.89
N GLY A 374 14.05 -44.57 -27.69
CA GLY A 374 13.93 -45.99 -27.36
C GLY A 374 12.49 -46.50 -27.33
N VAL A 375 11.51 -45.63 -27.10
CA VAL A 375 10.09 -46.00 -26.96
C VAL A 375 9.17 -45.11 -27.82
N ILE A 376 7.92 -45.52 -28.00
CA ILE A 376 6.88 -44.74 -28.70
C ILE A 376 5.79 -44.40 -27.69
N GLY A 377 5.38 -43.13 -27.65
CA GLY A 377 4.28 -42.64 -26.80
C GLY A 377 4.68 -41.58 -25.76
N LEU A 378 5.94 -41.13 -25.75
CA LEU A 378 6.39 -40.05 -24.86
C LEU A 378 6.25 -38.66 -25.51
N ASN A 379 5.93 -37.64 -24.70
CA ASN A 379 5.78 -36.24 -25.15
C ASN A 379 6.40 -35.26 -24.13
N PRO A 380 7.73 -35.19 -24.00
CA PRO A 380 8.39 -34.38 -22.98
C PRO A 380 8.20 -32.87 -23.20
N ASN A 381 7.84 -32.13 -22.15
CA ASN A 381 7.77 -30.68 -22.15
C ASN A 381 8.19 -30.11 -20.78
N GLN A 382 8.63 -28.86 -20.75
CA GLN A 382 9.16 -28.24 -19.53
C GLN A 382 8.11 -27.97 -18.46
N GLU A 383 6.92 -27.53 -18.87
CA GLU A 383 5.86 -27.07 -17.96
C GLU A 383 5.26 -28.23 -17.15
N ASP A 384 5.02 -29.37 -17.79
CA ASP A 384 4.43 -30.55 -17.18
C ASP A 384 5.45 -31.50 -16.57
N HIS A 385 6.70 -31.52 -17.08
CA HIS A 385 7.68 -32.55 -16.69
C HIS A 385 8.94 -32.01 -16.01
N GLY A 386 9.16 -30.69 -15.96
CA GLY A 386 10.27 -30.12 -15.20
C GLY A 386 10.03 -30.10 -13.69
N ILE A 387 11.07 -30.28 -12.86
CA ILE A 387 10.98 -29.95 -11.43
C ILE A 387 11.05 -28.44 -11.31
N THR A 388 9.96 -27.80 -10.86
CA THR A 388 9.85 -26.34 -10.78
C THR A 388 9.37 -25.92 -9.40
N MET A 389 10.02 -24.91 -8.84
CA MET A 389 9.64 -24.34 -7.54
C MET A 389 9.70 -22.83 -7.59
N ILE A 390 8.75 -22.16 -6.95
CA ILE A 390 8.69 -20.71 -6.83
C ILE A 390 8.71 -20.38 -5.34
N PHE A 391 9.75 -19.68 -4.90
CA PHE A 391 9.92 -19.27 -3.52
C PHE A 391 9.84 -17.76 -3.37
N GLU A 392 9.21 -17.29 -2.29
CA GLU A 392 9.39 -15.90 -1.87
C GLU A 392 10.81 -15.76 -1.25
N PRO A 393 11.68 -14.88 -1.79
CA PRO A 393 13.09 -14.84 -1.42
C PRO A 393 13.38 -14.38 0.02
N LEU A 394 12.54 -13.53 0.61
CA LEU A 394 12.78 -12.96 1.92
C LEU A 394 12.55 -13.99 3.04
N THR A 395 11.45 -14.73 2.99
CA THR A 395 11.04 -15.72 4.00
C THR A 395 11.33 -17.16 3.61
N ALA A 396 11.72 -17.42 2.36
CA ALA A 396 11.89 -18.77 1.83
C ALA A 396 10.60 -19.61 1.83
N THR A 397 9.44 -18.95 1.77
CA THR A 397 8.15 -19.65 1.70
C THR A 397 7.92 -20.19 0.29
N PRO A 398 7.67 -21.50 0.12
CA PRO A 398 7.30 -22.06 -1.17
C PRO A 398 5.89 -21.58 -1.55
N LEU A 399 5.79 -20.84 -2.65
CA LEU A 399 4.51 -20.42 -3.22
C LEU A 399 3.93 -21.54 -4.10
N VAL A 400 4.81 -22.19 -4.86
CA VAL A 400 4.52 -23.34 -5.71
C VAL A 400 5.73 -24.27 -5.68
N ALA A 401 5.54 -25.57 -5.57
CA ALA A 401 6.61 -26.54 -5.75
C ALA A 401 6.06 -27.83 -6.37
N TYR A 402 6.61 -28.22 -7.53
CA TYR A 402 6.29 -29.48 -8.19
C TYR A 402 7.56 -30.32 -8.28
N LYS A 403 7.61 -31.38 -7.45
CA LYS A 403 8.61 -32.42 -7.53
C LYS A 403 8.07 -33.53 -8.41
N ARG A 404 8.79 -33.86 -9.47
CA ARG A 404 8.36 -34.80 -10.51
C ARG A 404 9.45 -35.82 -10.77
N LEU A 405 9.10 -37.10 -10.66
CA LEU A 405 10.04 -38.21 -10.79
C LEU A 405 9.41 -39.34 -11.57
N GLN A 406 10.14 -39.85 -12.55
CA GLN A 406 9.80 -41.04 -13.30
C GLN A 406 10.73 -42.19 -12.91
N PHE A 407 10.17 -43.39 -12.79
CA PHE A 407 10.89 -44.60 -12.49
C PHE A 407 10.88 -45.52 -13.70
N ASN A 408 12.07 -46.02 -14.03
CA ASN A 408 12.32 -46.80 -15.23
C ASN A 408 13.10 -48.07 -14.87
N VAL A 409 13.01 -49.09 -15.71
CA VAL A 409 13.78 -50.33 -15.57
C VAL A 409 14.51 -50.62 -16.88
N PRO A 410 15.83 -50.86 -16.87
CA PRO A 410 16.57 -51.23 -18.06
C PRO A 410 16.27 -52.68 -18.41
N ILE A 411 16.14 -52.96 -19.70
CA ILE A 411 16.09 -54.30 -20.23
C ILE A 411 17.13 -54.46 -21.34
N HIS A 412 17.64 -55.66 -21.47
CA HIS A 412 18.56 -56.08 -22.51
C HIS A 412 18.53 -57.62 -22.63
N PRO A 413 19.05 -58.19 -23.73
CA PRO A 413 19.16 -59.63 -23.89
C PRO A 413 19.93 -60.34 -22.76
N ILE A 414 19.32 -61.34 -22.12
CA ILE A 414 19.97 -62.22 -21.13
C ILE A 414 19.78 -63.69 -21.55
N ASP A 415 20.81 -64.29 -22.16
CA ASP A 415 20.77 -65.65 -22.74
C ASP A 415 20.29 -66.75 -21.76
N LYS A 416 20.54 -66.56 -20.47
CA LYS A 416 20.22 -67.53 -19.42
C LYS A 416 18.80 -67.41 -18.88
N ILE A 417 18.05 -66.37 -19.24
CA ILE A 417 16.65 -66.14 -18.84
C ILE A 417 15.79 -66.21 -20.10
N ASP A 418 14.93 -67.22 -20.22
CA ASP A 418 14.16 -67.48 -21.43
C ASP A 418 13.29 -66.29 -21.84
N LEU A 419 12.67 -65.61 -20.87
CA LEU A 419 11.87 -64.40 -21.09
C LEU A 419 12.69 -63.16 -21.46
N MET A 420 14.02 -63.18 -21.39
CA MET A 420 14.86 -62.02 -21.73
C MET A 420 15.80 -62.29 -22.89
N LYS A 421 15.71 -63.43 -23.59
CA LYS A 421 16.63 -63.76 -24.69
C LYS A 421 16.55 -62.80 -25.89
N GLU A 422 15.34 -62.40 -26.25
CA GLU A 422 15.07 -61.67 -27.50
C GLU A 422 14.61 -60.23 -27.28
N VAL A 423 14.57 -59.75 -26.03
CA VAL A 423 14.07 -58.41 -25.72
C VAL A 423 15.03 -57.33 -26.25
N PRO A 424 14.55 -56.13 -26.62
CA PRO A 424 15.44 -55.06 -27.07
C PRO A 424 16.27 -54.51 -25.90
N THR A 425 17.41 -53.87 -26.21
CA THR A 425 18.15 -53.06 -25.24
C THR A 425 17.53 -51.67 -25.14
N VAL A 426 16.77 -51.41 -24.08
CA VAL A 426 16.02 -50.15 -23.90
C VAL A 426 15.73 -49.89 -22.42
N LEU A 427 15.53 -48.62 -22.06
CA LEU A 427 15.06 -48.21 -20.74
C LEU A 427 13.54 -48.07 -20.76
N LEU A 428 12.82 -48.94 -20.02
CA LEU A 428 11.36 -48.95 -20.01
C LEU A 428 10.80 -48.03 -18.91
N PRO A 429 10.00 -47.00 -19.25
CA PRO A 429 9.23 -46.25 -18.27
C PRO A 429 8.18 -47.15 -17.59
N ILE A 430 8.07 -47.07 -16.28
CA ILE A 430 7.05 -47.80 -15.50
C ILE A 430 5.91 -46.84 -15.13
N LEU A 431 6.26 -45.81 -14.36
CA LEU A 431 5.34 -44.80 -13.86
C LEU A 431 6.12 -43.52 -13.54
N TRP A 432 5.40 -42.40 -13.43
CA TRP A 432 5.94 -41.18 -12.85
C TRP A 432 4.97 -40.58 -11.85
N VAL A 433 5.52 -39.79 -10.93
CA VAL A 433 4.78 -39.16 -9.85
C VAL A 433 5.04 -37.67 -9.83
N GLN A 434 4.02 -36.92 -9.42
CA GLN A 434 4.14 -35.52 -9.04
C GLN A 434 3.71 -35.38 -7.59
N GLU A 435 4.62 -34.88 -6.76
CA GLU A 435 4.32 -34.31 -5.46
C GLU A 435 4.27 -32.79 -5.63
N GLY A 436 3.08 -32.21 -5.45
CA GLY A 436 2.78 -30.82 -5.78
C GLY A 436 2.22 -30.05 -4.60
N LEU A 437 2.85 -28.94 -4.28
CA LEU A 437 2.36 -27.95 -3.33
C LEU A 437 2.03 -26.67 -4.08
N GLU A 438 0.78 -26.23 -3.98
CA GLU A 438 0.38 -24.87 -4.32
C GLU A 438 -0.15 -24.21 -3.05
N LEU A 439 0.47 -23.10 -2.65
CA LEU A 439 0.10 -22.44 -1.41
C LEU A 439 -1.32 -21.86 -1.52
N LYS A 440 -2.19 -22.20 -0.56
CA LYS A 440 -3.56 -21.67 -0.52
C LYS A 440 -3.56 -20.15 -0.31
N GLN A 441 -4.64 -19.50 -0.74
CA GLN A 441 -4.77 -18.05 -0.70
C GLN A 441 -4.60 -17.47 0.72
N GLU A 442 -5.11 -18.17 1.74
CA GLU A 442 -4.98 -17.73 3.15
C GLU A 442 -3.52 -17.56 3.60
N PHE A 443 -2.62 -18.44 3.15
CA PHE A 443 -1.20 -18.38 3.47
C PHE A 443 -0.48 -17.36 2.57
N ILE A 444 -0.91 -17.23 1.31
CA ILE A 444 -0.43 -16.17 0.41
C ILE A 444 -0.73 -14.80 1.02
N ASP A 445 -1.93 -14.58 1.56
CA ASP A 445 -2.32 -13.32 2.19
C ASP A 445 -1.46 -13.03 3.44
N LYS A 446 -1.13 -14.06 4.24
CA LYS A 446 -0.16 -13.93 5.35
C LYS A 446 1.21 -13.45 4.85
N VAL A 447 1.75 -14.05 3.78
CA VAL A 447 3.04 -13.63 3.20
C VAL A 447 2.95 -12.22 2.62
N ALA A 448 1.88 -11.90 1.90
CA ALA A 448 1.65 -10.57 1.32
C ALA A 448 1.57 -9.46 2.39
N SER A 449 1.00 -9.75 3.56
CA SER A 449 0.89 -8.79 4.67
C SER A 449 2.24 -8.25 5.13
N ILE A 450 3.30 -9.07 5.09
CA ILE A 450 4.67 -8.67 5.44
C ILE A 450 5.13 -7.55 4.50
N PHE A 451 4.88 -7.69 3.20
CA PHE A 451 5.23 -6.69 2.19
C PHE A 451 4.42 -5.41 2.33
N THR A 452 3.14 -5.51 2.69
CA THR A 452 2.30 -4.34 2.98
C THR A 452 2.85 -3.54 4.17
N ILE A 453 3.22 -4.22 5.25
CA ILE A 453 3.84 -3.58 6.42
C ILE A 453 5.19 -2.96 6.05
N MET A 454 6.03 -3.68 5.31
CA MET A 454 7.32 -3.15 4.85
C MET A 454 7.15 -1.91 3.96
N GLY A 455 6.15 -1.90 3.07
CA GLY A 455 5.80 -0.75 2.25
C GLY A 455 5.35 0.46 3.09
N ALA A 456 4.45 0.25 4.04
CA ALA A 456 3.96 1.30 4.94
C ALA A 456 5.10 1.92 5.77
N VAL A 457 5.99 1.10 6.32
CA VAL A 457 7.16 1.60 7.07
C VAL A 457 8.17 2.28 6.14
N GLY A 458 8.31 1.80 4.90
CA GLY A 458 9.08 2.46 3.85
C GLY A 458 8.62 3.90 3.60
N VAL A 459 7.30 4.12 3.49
CA VAL A 459 6.70 5.46 3.36
C VAL A 459 6.93 6.30 4.62
N MET A 460 6.70 5.71 5.80
CA MET A 460 6.87 6.38 7.09
C MET A 460 8.32 6.85 7.31
N LYS A 461 9.32 6.06 6.89
CA LYS A 461 10.74 6.47 6.90
C LYS A 461 10.94 7.77 6.13
N TRP A 462 10.43 7.85 4.91
CA TRP A 462 10.59 9.04 4.07
C TRP A 462 9.88 10.25 4.68
N ILE A 463 8.69 10.06 5.24
CA ILE A 463 7.97 11.13 5.97
C ILE A 463 8.83 11.65 7.13
N MET A 464 9.39 10.77 7.97
CA MET A 464 10.24 11.17 9.11
C MET A 464 11.51 11.89 8.65
N MET A 465 12.15 11.44 7.57
CA MET A 465 13.33 12.11 7.02
C MET A 465 13.00 13.47 6.41
N VAL A 466 11.89 13.62 5.69
CA VAL A 466 11.45 14.90 5.14
C VAL A 466 11.10 15.87 6.26
N LEU A 467 10.37 15.41 7.29
CA LEU A 467 10.04 16.22 8.46
C LEU A 467 11.28 16.60 9.27
N GLY A 468 12.18 15.65 9.53
CA GLY A 468 13.44 15.88 10.25
C GLY A 468 14.39 16.80 9.49
N GLY A 469 14.56 16.58 8.19
CA GLY A 469 15.35 17.43 7.31
C GLY A 469 14.75 18.83 7.17
N GLY A 470 13.42 18.92 7.08
CA GLY A 470 12.69 20.19 7.08
C GLY A 470 12.85 20.97 8.38
N LEU A 471 12.71 20.30 9.54
CA LEU A 471 12.95 20.90 10.86
C LEU A 471 14.44 21.29 11.05
N GLY A 472 15.36 20.48 10.56
CA GLY A 472 16.79 20.75 10.59
C GLY A 472 17.16 21.95 9.71
N ALA A 473 16.63 22.03 8.50
CA ALA A 473 16.79 23.16 7.59
C ALA A 473 16.14 24.42 8.12
N ALA A 474 14.96 24.32 8.75
CA ALA A 474 14.32 25.44 9.45
C ALA A 474 15.17 25.91 10.63
N GLY A 475 15.70 25.01 11.45
CA GLY A 475 16.60 25.34 12.56
C GLY A 475 17.92 25.95 12.09
N ALA A 476 18.52 25.43 11.01
CA ALA A 476 19.72 25.96 10.39
C ALA A 476 19.46 27.31 9.71
N ALA A 477 18.31 27.50 9.06
CA ALA A 477 17.89 28.77 8.49
C ALA A 477 17.64 29.79 9.58
N VAL A 478 17.01 29.42 10.70
CA VAL A 478 16.83 30.31 11.87
C VAL A 478 18.18 30.64 12.51
N THR A 479 19.14 29.71 12.58
CA THR A 479 20.49 29.95 13.15
C THR A 479 21.38 30.75 12.20
N TYR A 480 21.30 30.51 10.89
CA TYR A 480 21.95 31.27 9.83
C TYR A 480 21.34 32.66 9.74
N MET A 481 20.01 32.79 9.80
CA MET A 481 19.32 34.07 9.94
C MET A 481 19.74 34.73 11.25
N LYS A 482 19.87 34.05 12.39
CA LYS A 482 20.33 34.66 13.65
C LYS A 482 21.80 35.10 13.61
N LYS A 483 22.69 34.33 12.98
CA LYS A 483 24.12 34.67 12.78
C LYS A 483 24.34 35.76 11.73
N ASN A 484 23.51 35.78 10.68
CA ASN A 484 23.50 36.83 9.66
C ASN A 484 22.75 38.08 10.18
N THR A 485 21.84 37.92 11.14
CA THR A 485 21.19 38.99 11.91
C THR A 485 22.18 39.59 12.92
N GLU A 486 23.04 38.80 13.56
CA GLU A 486 24.08 39.33 14.48
C GLU A 486 25.29 39.96 13.74
N MET A 487 25.54 39.67 12.46
CA MET A 487 26.57 40.35 11.65
C MET A 487 26.05 41.39 10.65
N ASN A 488 24.74 41.45 10.34
CA ASN A 488 24.16 42.46 9.45
C ASN A 488 22.99 43.27 10.05
N ILE A 489 22.69 43.14 11.35
CA ILE A 489 21.82 44.10 12.08
C ILE A 489 22.68 44.97 13.02
N GLN A 490 23.61 45.70 12.40
CA GLN A 490 24.14 46.95 12.95
C GLN A 490 24.32 48.01 11.85
N ARG A 491 23.68 47.85 10.68
CA ARG A 491 23.78 48.79 9.55
C ARG A 491 22.46 49.00 8.80
N THR A 492 21.39 49.29 9.52
CA THR A 492 20.31 50.11 8.95
C THR A 492 19.72 50.97 10.06
N SER A 493 19.84 52.28 9.89
CA SER A 493 19.36 53.27 10.86
C SER A 493 17.82 53.20 10.98
N PRO A 494 17.25 53.24 12.21
CA PRO A 494 15.80 53.33 12.46
C PRO A 494 15.08 54.47 11.73
N ASN A 495 15.81 55.48 11.24
CA ASN A 495 15.24 56.70 10.63
C ASN A 495 14.62 56.49 9.22
N SER A 496 14.63 55.27 8.66
CA SER A 496 14.15 55.00 7.27
C SER A 496 12.70 54.50 7.17
N LEU A 497 12.05 54.17 8.29
CA LEU A 497 10.68 53.60 8.32
C LEU A 497 9.60 54.56 8.82
N GLU A 498 9.97 55.77 9.20
CA GLU A 498 9.05 56.77 9.78
C GLU A 498 8.22 57.47 8.70
N LEU A 499 6.97 57.85 9.03
CA LEU A 499 6.12 58.70 8.17
C LEU A 499 6.59 60.17 8.20
N LYS A 500 7.88 60.39 7.95
CA LYS A 500 8.49 61.71 7.86
C LYS A 500 8.17 62.34 6.50
N LYS A 501 7.77 63.61 6.49
CA LYS A 501 7.51 64.36 5.26
C LYS A 501 8.70 64.25 4.29
N GLY A 502 8.44 63.73 3.09
CA GLY A 502 9.45 63.50 2.05
C GLY A 502 10.20 62.16 2.09
N SER A 503 9.87 61.23 3.01
CA SER A 503 10.43 59.87 2.97
C SER A 503 9.70 58.97 1.95
N ASP A 504 10.40 57.97 1.41
CA ASP A 504 9.82 57.01 0.45
C ASP A 504 8.61 56.28 1.03
N ILE A 505 8.69 55.84 2.30
CA ILE A 505 7.58 55.20 2.99
C ILE A 505 6.38 56.14 3.19
N ARG A 506 6.63 57.44 3.39
CA ARG A 506 5.59 58.46 3.50
C ARG A 506 4.88 58.69 2.17
N GLN A 507 5.59 58.56 1.04
CA GLN A 507 5.01 58.64 -0.30
C GLN A 507 4.14 57.41 -0.61
N ILE A 508 4.67 56.21 -0.39
CA ILE A 508 3.95 54.94 -0.60
C ILE A 508 2.71 54.85 0.30
N TRP A 509 2.82 55.30 1.56
CA TRP A 509 1.68 55.33 2.46
C TRP A 509 0.60 56.31 1.99
N SER A 510 1.02 57.47 1.47
CA SER A 510 0.14 58.52 0.95
C SER A 510 -0.68 58.08 -0.25
N ASP A 511 -0.06 57.36 -1.16
CA ASP A 511 -0.60 56.95 -2.45
C ASP A 511 -0.05 55.56 -2.77
N ILE A 512 -0.88 54.53 -2.57
CA ILE A 512 -0.44 53.14 -2.65
C ILE A 512 -0.21 52.78 -4.13
N PRO A 513 1.03 52.49 -4.59
CA PRO A 513 1.35 52.43 -6.01
C PRO A 513 0.63 51.33 -6.80
N ASP A 514 0.36 50.19 -6.17
CA ASP A 514 -0.29 49.04 -6.80
C ASP A 514 -1.77 48.98 -6.40
N PRO A 515 -2.71 48.86 -7.36
CA PRO A 515 -4.13 48.73 -7.04
C PRO A 515 -4.40 47.41 -6.29
N ILE A 516 -5.25 47.50 -5.27
CA ILE A 516 -5.61 46.38 -4.40
C ILE A 516 -6.78 45.62 -5.03
N PRO A 517 -6.71 44.27 -5.16
CA PRO A 517 -7.84 43.48 -5.64
C PRO A 517 -9.05 43.57 -4.71
N PHE A 518 -10.14 44.19 -5.16
CA PHE A 518 -11.39 44.29 -4.43
C PHE A 518 -12.47 43.48 -5.15
N LYS A 519 -13.05 42.47 -4.48
CA LYS A 519 -13.99 41.52 -5.10
C LYS A 519 -15.34 41.59 -4.40
N ILE A 520 -16.40 41.86 -5.16
CA ILE A 520 -17.77 41.90 -4.64
C ILE A 520 -18.52 40.65 -5.12
N TYR A 521 -19.28 40.02 -4.23
CA TYR A 521 -20.19 38.92 -4.53
C TYR A 521 -21.60 39.34 -4.10
N LEU A 522 -22.58 39.22 -5.01
CA LEU A 522 -23.98 39.55 -4.75
C LEU A 522 -24.78 38.27 -4.59
N PHE A 523 -25.72 38.24 -3.66
CA PHE A 523 -26.65 37.11 -3.49
C PHE A 523 -28.00 37.45 -4.13
N ASN A 524 -28.26 36.86 -5.30
CA ASN A 524 -29.54 36.97 -6.00
C ASN A 524 -30.61 36.12 -5.31
N ILE A 525 -31.76 36.71 -5.02
CA ILE A 525 -32.90 36.00 -4.42
C ILE A 525 -33.80 35.46 -5.53
N THR A 526 -33.86 34.13 -5.64
CA THR A 526 -34.60 33.46 -6.73
C THR A 526 -36.08 33.21 -6.43
N ASN A 527 -36.52 33.42 -5.18
CA ASN A 527 -37.90 33.21 -4.73
C ASN A 527 -38.49 34.41 -3.95
N PRO A 528 -38.41 35.66 -4.43
CA PRO A 528 -38.78 36.85 -3.67
C PRO A 528 -40.23 36.85 -3.17
N MET A 529 -41.18 36.38 -3.99
CA MET A 529 -42.61 36.33 -3.64
C MET A 529 -42.90 35.33 -2.53
N ASP A 530 -42.24 34.18 -2.55
CA ASP A 530 -42.34 33.13 -1.53
C ASP A 530 -41.80 33.63 -0.18
N VAL A 531 -40.71 34.40 -0.21
CA VAL A 531 -40.12 34.99 0.99
C VAL A 531 -41.05 36.00 1.64
N GLN A 532 -41.76 36.80 0.85
CA GLN A 532 -42.79 37.70 1.37
C GLN A 532 -43.96 36.97 2.04
N GLN A 533 -44.21 35.71 1.67
CA GLN A 533 -45.20 34.85 2.30
C GLN A 533 -44.66 34.08 3.53
N GLY A 534 -43.43 34.37 3.95
CA GLY A 534 -42.79 33.75 5.11
C GLY A 534 -41.99 32.48 4.80
N LYS A 535 -41.81 32.11 3.52
CA LYS A 535 -40.91 31.01 3.16
C LYS A 535 -39.44 31.44 3.26
N LYS A 536 -38.55 30.45 3.33
CA LYS A 536 -37.09 30.67 3.41
C LYS A 536 -36.54 31.24 2.09
N PRO A 537 -35.63 32.23 2.11
CA PRO A 537 -34.98 32.73 0.90
C PRO A 537 -34.04 31.71 0.26
N VAL A 538 -34.07 31.64 -1.07
CA VAL A 538 -33.19 30.83 -1.91
C VAL A 538 -32.21 31.78 -2.61
N LEU A 539 -30.95 31.71 -2.15
CA LEU A 539 -29.88 32.59 -2.59
C LEU A 539 -29.04 31.94 -3.68
N GLN A 540 -28.71 32.71 -4.70
CA GLN A 540 -27.74 32.39 -5.73
C GLN A 540 -26.59 33.41 -5.65
N GLU A 541 -25.40 32.97 -5.29
CA GLU A 541 -24.20 33.83 -5.29
C GLU A 541 -23.77 34.13 -6.73
N ILE A 542 -23.54 35.41 -7.03
CA ILE A 542 -23.10 35.91 -8.34
C ILE A 542 -21.87 36.79 -8.10
N GLY A 543 -20.72 36.35 -8.61
CA GLY A 543 -19.43 37.02 -8.46
C GLY A 543 -18.25 36.11 -8.83
N PRO A 544 -17.01 36.58 -8.67
CA PRO A 544 -16.64 37.92 -8.21
C PRO A 544 -16.79 38.99 -9.30
N TYR A 545 -17.42 40.11 -8.95
CA TYR A 545 -17.20 41.37 -9.66
C TYR A 545 -15.86 41.94 -9.18
N TYR A 546 -14.89 41.99 -10.08
CA TYR A 546 -13.52 42.40 -9.77
C TYR A 546 -13.34 43.91 -9.98
N PHE A 547 -12.84 44.58 -8.94
CA PHE A 547 -12.46 45.99 -8.96
C PHE A 547 -10.99 46.11 -8.57
N GLU A 548 -10.32 47.08 -9.19
CA GLU A 548 -9.04 47.58 -8.72
C GLU A 548 -9.32 48.77 -7.79
N GLU A 549 -9.00 48.60 -6.50
CA GLU A 549 -9.13 49.64 -5.49
C GLU A 549 -7.82 50.41 -5.37
N HIS A 550 -7.88 51.71 -5.63
CA HIS A 550 -6.78 52.65 -5.44
C HIS A 550 -7.02 53.47 -4.17
N LYS A 551 -6.10 53.38 -3.21
CA LYS A 551 -6.21 54.07 -1.91
C LYS A 551 -5.21 55.22 -1.82
N GLU A 552 -5.71 56.45 -1.76
CA GLU A 552 -4.90 57.65 -1.58
C GLU A 552 -5.33 58.44 -0.33
N LYS A 553 -4.46 59.31 0.15
CA LYS A 553 -4.71 60.20 1.30
C LYS A 553 -4.60 61.64 0.81
N VAL A 554 -5.66 62.41 1.00
CA VAL A 554 -5.75 63.82 0.59
C VAL A 554 -5.81 64.73 1.82
N ASN A 555 -5.61 66.04 1.61
CA ASN A 555 -5.64 67.06 2.68
C ASN A 555 -4.69 66.76 3.85
N ILE A 556 -3.46 66.33 3.53
CA ILE A 556 -2.54 65.86 4.56
C ILE A 556 -1.86 67.03 5.30
N GLU A 557 -1.93 67.00 6.62
CA GLU A 557 -1.37 68.00 7.53
C GLU A 557 -0.51 67.34 8.62
N ASP A 558 0.72 67.83 8.81
CA ASP A 558 1.70 67.30 9.76
C ASP A 558 1.70 68.10 11.08
N PHE A 559 1.74 67.40 12.21
CA PHE A 559 1.79 67.99 13.56
C PHE A 559 3.04 67.51 14.31
N ASP A 560 4.13 68.27 14.21
CA ASP A 560 5.44 67.87 14.76
C ASP A 560 5.48 67.75 16.29
N LYS A 561 4.74 68.61 16.99
CA LYS A 561 4.66 68.61 18.47
C LYS A 561 4.02 67.33 19.02
N ASP A 562 3.15 66.69 18.25
CA ASP A 562 2.38 65.54 18.70
C ASP A 562 2.85 64.22 18.07
N ASP A 563 3.82 64.29 17.15
CA ASP A 563 4.26 63.18 16.30
C ASP A 563 3.08 62.53 15.54
N THR A 564 2.22 63.37 14.95
CA THR A 564 1.01 62.93 14.23
C THR A 564 0.88 63.56 12.84
N VAL A 565 0.09 62.91 11.98
CA VAL A 565 -0.29 63.38 10.65
C VAL A 565 -1.80 63.18 10.50
N ALA A 566 -2.52 64.19 10.02
CA ALA A 566 -3.95 64.12 9.73
C ALA A 566 -4.22 64.14 8.24
N TYR A 567 -5.23 63.40 7.78
CA TYR A 567 -5.59 63.28 6.36
C TYR A 567 -7.04 62.81 6.19
N ASN A 568 -7.55 62.92 4.97
CA ASN A 568 -8.80 62.29 4.56
C ASN A 568 -8.47 61.10 3.63
N PRO A 569 -8.91 59.87 3.93
CA PRO A 569 -8.75 58.75 3.02
C PRO A 569 -9.70 58.91 1.83
N LYS A 570 -9.23 58.57 0.63
CA LYS A 570 -9.98 58.60 -0.61
C LYS A 570 -9.71 57.30 -1.36
N ASP A 571 -10.74 56.48 -1.51
CA ASP A 571 -10.66 55.18 -2.15
C ASP A 571 -11.40 55.25 -3.50
N THR A 572 -10.76 54.81 -4.58
CA THR A 572 -11.34 54.77 -5.93
C THR A 572 -11.41 53.34 -6.43
N TRP A 573 -12.60 52.87 -6.78
CA TRP A 573 -12.82 51.52 -7.31
C TRP A 573 -13.04 51.57 -8.82
N THR A 574 -12.20 50.85 -9.56
CA THR A 574 -12.29 50.72 -11.02
C THR A 574 -12.72 49.31 -11.41
N PHE A 575 -13.89 49.16 -12.03
CA PHE A 575 -14.40 47.86 -12.47
C PHE A 575 -13.54 47.26 -13.59
N LYS A 576 -13.17 45.98 -13.46
CA LYS A 576 -12.39 45.23 -14.47
C LYS A 576 -13.20 44.07 -15.00
N ILE A 577 -13.87 44.31 -16.13
CA ILE A 577 -14.71 43.32 -16.81
C ILE A 577 -13.92 42.06 -17.19
N ASP A 578 -12.67 42.22 -17.63
CA ASP A 578 -11.76 41.15 -18.04
C ASP A 578 -11.36 40.21 -16.88
N LYS A 579 -11.41 40.70 -15.65
CA LYS A 579 -11.10 39.92 -14.42
C LYS A 579 -12.36 39.46 -13.67
N SER A 580 -13.55 39.79 -14.17
CA SER A 580 -14.85 39.53 -13.50
C SER A 580 -15.52 38.23 -13.98
N ASN A 581 -14.74 37.27 -14.48
CA ASN A 581 -15.21 35.94 -14.86
C ASN A 581 -16.43 35.94 -15.83
N GLY A 582 -16.42 36.86 -16.81
CA GLY A 582 -17.50 37.01 -17.80
C GLY A 582 -18.68 37.87 -17.35
N LEU A 583 -18.70 38.36 -16.10
CA LEU A 583 -19.71 39.29 -15.61
C LEU A 583 -19.46 40.70 -16.13
N THR A 584 -20.52 41.33 -16.60
CA THR A 584 -20.50 42.65 -17.26
C THR A 584 -20.86 43.80 -16.32
N GLY A 585 -21.44 43.50 -15.16
CA GLY A 585 -22.06 44.48 -14.27
C GLY A 585 -23.52 44.78 -14.62
N ASN A 586 -24.01 44.31 -15.78
CA ASN A 586 -25.40 44.48 -16.23
C ASN A 586 -26.30 43.32 -15.81
N GLU A 587 -25.76 42.29 -15.15
CA GLU A 587 -26.53 41.16 -14.67
C GLU A 587 -27.64 41.64 -13.75
N ILE A 588 -28.85 41.14 -13.97
CA ILE A 588 -30.04 41.52 -13.22
C ILE A 588 -30.10 40.72 -11.93
N ILE A 589 -30.09 41.42 -10.81
CA ILE A 589 -30.04 40.84 -9.46
C ILE A 589 -31.29 41.27 -8.71
N THR A 590 -31.97 40.30 -8.11
CA THR A 590 -33.02 40.56 -7.13
C THR A 590 -32.38 40.64 -5.74
N PHE A 591 -32.41 41.84 -5.16
CA PHE A 591 -31.70 42.20 -3.94
C PHE A 591 -32.66 42.89 -2.94
N PRO A 592 -32.43 42.83 -1.62
CA PRO A 592 -33.23 43.62 -0.67
C PRO A 592 -33.21 45.11 -1.00
N ASN A 593 -34.37 45.75 -1.09
CA ASN A 593 -34.43 47.20 -1.22
C ASN A 593 -34.07 47.82 0.13
N VAL A 594 -32.77 48.04 0.35
CA VAL A 594 -32.21 48.45 1.64
C VAL A 594 -32.77 49.79 2.12
N LEU A 595 -33.04 50.74 1.22
CA LEU A 595 -33.61 52.04 1.58
C LEU A 595 -35.08 51.89 2.01
N LEU A 596 -35.90 51.17 1.24
CA LEU A 596 -37.30 50.89 1.59
C LEU A 596 -37.41 50.11 2.90
N ALA A 597 -36.64 49.02 3.03
CA ALA A 597 -36.63 48.17 4.21
C ALA A 597 -36.13 48.93 5.45
N GLY A 598 -35.06 49.72 5.31
CA GLY A 598 -34.53 50.57 6.39
C GLY A 598 -35.56 51.58 6.88
N MET A 599 -36.17 52.34 5.98
CA MET A 599 -37.24 53.29 6.34
C MET A 599 -38.44 52.60 7.00
N ALA A 600 -38.85 51.44 6.49
CA ALA A 600 -39.95 50.66 7.07
C ALA A 600 -39.63 50.19 8.50
N MET A 601 -38.44 49.63 8.71
CA MET A 601 -38.01 49.09 10.00
C MET A 601 -37.79 50.19 11.05
N ILE A 602 -37.12 51.28 10.68
CA ILE A 602 -36.92 52.45 11.56
C ILE A 602 -38.28 53.04 11.96
N THR A 603 -39.19 53.19 11.00
CA THR A 603 -40.53 53.73 11.31
C THR A 603 -41.32 52.79 12.20
N ALA A 604 -41.29 51.49 11.92
CA ALA A 604 -41.97 50.49 12.76
C ALA A 604 -41.47 50.53 14.20
N LYS A 605 -40.17 50.75 14.39
CA LYS A 605 -39.52 50.84 15.69
C LYS A 605 -39.82 52.15 16.42
N ASP A 606 -39.59 53.28 15.78
CA ASP A 606 -39.56 54.58 16.46
C ASP A 606 -40.90 55.32 16.41
N LYS A 607 -41.69 55.10 15.35
CA LYS A 607 -42.97 55.81 15.10
C LYS A 607 -44.02 54.88 14.47
N PRO A 608 -44.47 53.82 15.16
CA PRO A 608 -45.36 52.80 14.59
C PRO A 608 -46.70 53.36 14.08
N ALA A 609 -47.21 54.44 14.69
CA ALA A 609 -48.41 55.13 14.24
C ALA A 609 -48.27 55.77 12.83
N ALA A 610 -47.05 55.99 12.34
CA ALA A 610 -46.77 56.57 11.03
C ALA A 610 -46.68 55.52 9.90
N LEU A 611 -46.78 54.21 10.19
CA LEU A 611 -46.62 53.15 9.18
C LEU A 611 -47.61 53.26 8.01
N ASN A 612 -48.87 53.54 8.30
CA ASN A 612 -49.91 53.72 7.27
C ASN A 612 -49.65 54.95 6.38
N LEU A 613 -49.02 55.98 6.94
CA LEU A 613 -48.67 57.20 6.22
C LEU A 613 -47.47 56.96 5.28
N ILE A 614 -46.49 56.20 5.74
CA ILE A 614 -45.30 55.86 4.95
C ILE A 614 -45.61 54.89 3.81
N ASN A 615 -46.58 53.98 3.97
CA ASN A 615 -47.00 53.09 2.90
C ASN A 615 -47.46 53.86 1.65
N LYS A 616 -48.21 54.96 1.81
CA LYS A 616 -48.60 55.84 0.69
C LYS A 616 -47.38 56.51 0.05
N SER A 617 -46.40 56.90 0.85
CA SER A 617 -45.16 57.49 0.36
C SER A 617 -44.35 56.51 -0.48
N PHE A 618 -44.24 55.24 -0.05
CA PHE A 618 -43.49 54.22 -0.78
C PHE A 618 -44.04 53.97 -2.18
N LYS A 619 -45.37 54.04 -2.35
CA LYS A 619 -45.98 53.91 -3.67
C LYS A 619 -45.54 54.99 -4.66
N GLN A 620 -45.30 56.21 -4.20
CA GLN A 620 -44.82 57.28 -5.09
C GLN A 620 -43.29 57.28 -5.22
N ILE A 621 -42.56 56.99 -4.14
CA ILE A 621 -41.09 57.07 -4.12
C ILE A 621 -40.45 55.90 -4.87
N PHE A 622 -41.01 54.70 -4.75
CA PHE A 622 -40.45 53.47 -5.34
C PHE A 622 -41.34 52.90 -6.45
N ASN A 623 -42.19 53.72 -7.06
CA ASN A 623 -43.06 53.36 -8.18
C ASN A 623 -43.94 52.11 -7.93
N ASP A 624 -44.80 52.20 -6.91
CA ASP A 624 -45.73 51.16 -6.43
C ASP A 624 -45.05 49.79 -6.23
N PRO A 625 -44.10 49.70 -5.28
CA PRO A 625 -43.33 48.48 -5.09
C PRO A 625 -44.24 47.33 -4.64
N THR A 626 -44.26 46.26 -5.42
CA THR A 626 -44.98 45.01 -5.06
C THR A 626 -44.18 44.13 -4.10
N SER A 627 -42.90 44.46 -3.89
CA SER A 627 -41.97 43.70 -3.05
C SER A 627 -41.03 44.58 -2.23
N ILE A 628 -40.56 44.03 -1.10
CA ILE A 628 -39.42 44.59 -0.35
C ILE A 628 -38.08 44.32 -1.04
N PHE A 629 -38.09 43.49 -2.09
CA PHE A 629 -36.95 43.25 -2.96
C PHE A 629 -37.02 44.18 -4.18
N VAL A 630 -35.86 44.60 -4.66
CA VAL A 630 -35.70 45.35 -5.91
C VAL A 630 -34.90 44.52 -6.90
N THR A 631 -35.30 44.59 -8.17
CA THR A 631 -34.58 43.96 -9.28
C THR A 631 -33.86 45.05 -10.05
N ALA A 632 -32.54 45.03 -10.02
CA ALA A 632 -31.68 46.05 -10.63
C ALA A 632 -30.39 45.41 -11.18
N SER A 633 -29.65 46.13 -12.03
CA SER A 633 -28.36 45.62 -12.47
C SER A 633 -27.35 45.60 -11.32
N ALA A 634 -26.38 44.69 -11.39
CA ALA A 634 -25.33 44.58 -10.39
C ALA A 634 -24.61 45.93 -10.16
N MET A 635 -24.34 46.69 -11.23
CA MET A 635 -23.69 47.99 -11.13
C MET A 635 -24.58 49.06 -10.46
N GLN A 636 -25.90 49.02 -10.67
CA GLN A 636 -26.84 49.89 -9.95
C GLN A 636 -26.80 49.66 -8.44
N ILE A 637 -26.76 48.39 -8.01
CA ILE A 637 -26.68 48.04 -6.59
C ILE A 637 -25.34 48.48 -5.99
N MET A 638 -24.23 48.27 -6.70
CA MET A 638 -22.88 48.51 -6.15
C MET A 638 -22.46 49.97 -6.22
N PHE A 639 -22.65 50.67 -7.36
CA PHE A 639 -22.07 51.99 -7.61
C PHE A 639 -23.01 53.01 -8.26
N THR A 640 -23.73 52.67 -9.32
CA THR A 640 -24.47 53.70 -10.11
C THR A 640 -25.78 54.13 -9.47
N GLY A 641 -26.35 53.34 -8.57
CA GLY A 641 -27.55 53.68 -7.82
C GLY A 641 -28.82 53.00 -8.35
N VAL A 642 -29.57 52.38 -7.45
CA VAL A 642 -30.96 51.94 -7.68
C VAL A 642 -31.87 53.18 -7.57
N PRO A 643 -32.66 53.50 -8.62
CA PRO A 643 -33.41 54.75 -8.67
C PRO A 643 -34.59 54.79 -7.68
N PHE A 644 -34.83 55.96 -7.11
CA PHE A 644 -36.05 56.34 -6.40
C PHE A 644 -36.47 57.76 -6.78
N HIS A 645 -37.77 58.01 -6.74
CA HIS A 645 -38.40 59.20 -7.28
C HIS A 645 -38.82 60.16 -6.18
N CYS A 646 -38.41 61.41 -6.29
CA CYS A 646 -38.81 62.50 -5.41
C CYS A 646 -39.68 63.55 -6.11
N ASN A 647 -40.17 63.25 -7.31
CA ASN A 647 -41.25 63.98 -7.95
C ASN A 647 -42.61 63.42 -7.47
N VAL A 648 -42.98 63.80 -6.24
CA VAL A 648 -44.11 63.21 -5.51
C VAL A 648 -45.15 64.25 -5.12
N THR A 649 -46.42 63.87 -5.14
CA THR A 649 -47.56 64.75 -4.82
C THR A 649 -48.04 64.58 -3.38
N GLU A 650 -47.91 63.38 -2.81
CA GLU A 650 -48.33 63.07 -1.44
C GLU A 650 -47.53 63.87 -0.41
N PHE A 651 -48.21 64.48 0.57
CA PHE A 651 -47.56 65.30 1.59
C PHE A 651 -46.46 64.54 2.36
N SER A 652 -46.75 63.30 2.77
CA SER A 652 -45.77 62.47 3.48
C SER A 652 -44.58 62.07 2.62
N ALA A 653 -44.78 61.88 1.31
CA ALA A 653 -43.69 61.60 0.38
C ALA A 653 -42.82 62.84 0.18
N LYS A 654 -43.42 64.04 0.12
CA LYS A 654 -42.68 65.32 0.05
C LYS A 654 -41.81 65.55 1.27
N VAL A 655 -42.30 65.20 2.47
CA VAL A 655 -41.51 65.29 3.72
C VAL A 655 -40.32 64.34 3.68
N ILE A 656 -40.53 63.07 3.31
CA ILE A 656 -39.46 62.07 3.20
C ILE A 656 -38.42 62.52 2.17
N CYS A 657 -38.85 62.92 0.97
CA CYS A 657 -37.94 63.43 -0.05
C CYS A 657 -37.26 64.74 0.34
N GLY A 658 -37.89 65.58 1.15
CA GLY A 658 -37.26 66.75 1.74
C GLY A 658 -36.12 66.38 2.68
N GLU A 659 -36.28 65.31 3.47
CA GLU A 659 -35.23 64.81 4.36
C GLU A 659 -34.11 64.10 3.60
N LEU A 660 -34.44 63.24 2.63
CA LEU A 660 -33.47 62.58 1.78
C LEU A 660 -32.61 63.58 0.99
N ARG A 661 -33.18 64.73 0.60
CA ARG A 661 -32.44 65.82 -0.05
C ARG A 661 -31.47 66.56 0.88
N LYS A 662 -31.70 66.57 2.20
CA LYS A 662 -30.72 67.16 3.15
C LYS A 662 -29.45 66.31 3.25
N ASN A 663 -29.58 65.01 3.01
CA ASN A 663 -28.47 64.06 2.94
C ASN A 663 -28.05 63.80 1.48
N GLU A 664 -28.08 64.82 0.62
CA GLU A 664 -27.78 64.65 -0.82
C GLU A 664 -26.40 64.05 -1.11
N ASN A 665 -25.44 64.19 -0.19
CA ASN A 665 -24.11 63.59 -0.32
C ASN A 665 -24.12 62.05 -0.18
N GLU A 666 -25.20 61.47 0.34
CA GLU A 666 -25.38 60.01 0.50
C GLU A 666 -26.11 59.37 -0.69
N PHE A 667 -26.64 60.17 -1.61
CA PHE A 667 -27.40 59.69 -2.77
C PHE A 667 -26.82 60.20 -4.10
N HIS A 668 -26.89 59.38 -5.13
CA HIS A 668 -26.54 59.81 -6.49
C HIS A 668 -27.69 60.61 -7.08
N LYS A 669 -27.46 61.86 -7.51
CA LYS A 669 -28.41 62.54 -8.37
C LYS A 669 -28.33 61.92 -9.77
N LEU A 670 -29.36 61.19 -10.18
CA LEU A 670 -29.42 60.54 -11.50
C LEU A 670 -30.02 61.49 -12.54
N GLU A 671 -31.19 62.04 -12.20
CA GLU A 671 -31.93 63.02 -13.02
C GLU A 671 -32.60 64.07 -12.11
N GLU A 672 -33.31 65.02 -12.69
CA GLU A 672 -34.08 65.98 -11.90
C GLU A 672 -35.16 65.27 -11.10
N ASN A 673 -35.09 65.37 -9.76
CA ASN A 673 -35.97 64.68 -8.82
C ASN A 673 -35.92 63.14 -8.86
N ILE A 674 -34.88 62.54 -9.46
CA ILE A 674 -34.60 61.10 -9.39
C ILE A 674 -33.21 60.90 -8.80
N TYR A 675 -33.16 60.11 -7.74
CA TYR A 675 -31.94 59.84 -6.99
C TYR A 675 -31.65 58.34 -6.98
N GLY A 676 -30.40 57.96 -6.80
CA GLY A 676 -29.93 56.58 -6.79
C GLY A 676 -29.28 56.22 -5.46
N VAL A 677 -29.64 55.07 -4.90
CA VAL A 677 -28.96 54.49 -3.73
C VAL A 677 -28.05 53.36 -4.17
N SER A 678 -26.78 53.39 -3.77
CA SER A 678 -25.83 52.31 -4.00
C SER A 678 -24.99 52.06 -2.75
N LEU A 679 -24.31 50.91 -2.67
CA LEU A 679 -23.51 50.53 -1.50
C LEU A 679 -22.17 51.30 -1.40
N PHE A 680 -21.54 51.59 -2.54
CA PHE A 680 -20.19 52.17 -2.59
C PHE A 680 -20.10 53.44 -3.45
N GLY A 681 -21.13 53.80 -4.19
CA GLY A 681 -21.02 54.81 -5.23
C GLY A 681 -20.70 56.20 -4.70
N THR A 682 -21.34 56.66 -3.62
CA THR A 682 -21.06 57.98 -3.02
C THR A 682 -19.71 58.05 -2.32
N LYS A 683 -19.13 56.89 -2.01
CA LYS A 683 -17.77 56.75 -1.44
C LYS A 683 -16.69 56.71 -2.54
N ASN A 684 -17.06 56.45 -3.80
CA ASN A 684 -16.10 56.22 -4.87
C ASN A 684 -15.39 57.51 -5.29
N GLY A 685 -14.10 57.59 -5.02
CA GLY A 685 -13.28 58.75 -5.35
C GLY A 685 -13.60 60.00 -4.52
N THR A 686 -14.29 59.86 -3.39
CA THR A 686 -14.62 60.97 -2.49
C THR A 686 -13.75 60.94 -1.23
N ALA A 687 -13.34 62.12 -0.76
CA ALA A 687 -12.57 62.24 0.48
C ALA A 687 -13.48 62.00 1.68
N ARG A 688 -13.13 61.02 2.53
CA ARG A 688 -13.94 60.61 3.69
C ARG A 688 -13.48 61.30 4.97
N ASP A 689 -14.03 60.87 6.11
CA ASP A 689 -13.75 61.43 7.44
C ASP A 689 -12.26 61.59 7.75
N ARG A 690 -11.94 62.63 8.51
CA ARG A 690 -10.55 63.01 8.80
C ARG A 690 -9.98 62.12 9.89
N LEU A 691 -8.89 61.42 9.59
CA LEU A 691 -8.13 60.62 10.56
C LEU A 691 -6.84 61.33 10.94
N LYS A 692 -6.45 61.23 12.21
CA LYS A 692 -5.14 61.68 12.71
C LYS A 692 -4.39 60.50 13.29
N VAL A 693 -3.23 60.18 12.73
CA VAL A 693 -2.43 59.00 13.08
C VAL A 693 -1.03 59.37 13.55
N LYS A 694 -0.39 58.49 14.32
CA LYS A 694 1.00 58.64 14.74
C LYS A 694 1.99 58.40 13.59
N ARG A 695 3.01 59.26 13.46
CA ARG A 695 4.02 59.15 12.39
C ARG A 695 5.17 58.21 12.72
N GLY A 696 5.36 57.91 14.00
CA GLY A 696 6.39 56.99 14.48
C GLY A 696 7.79 57.60 14.55
N THR A 697 7.95 58.93 14.46
CA THR A 697 9.27 59.59 14.54
C THR A 697 9.84 59.60 15.95
N ARG A 698 8.99 59.52 16.98
CA ARG A 698 9.43 59.39 18.38
C ARG A 698 9.51 57.94 18.84
N ASN A 699 8.57 57.13 18.38
CA ASN A 699 8.52 55.70 18.67
C ASN A 699 7.92 54.97 17.46
N ILE A 700 8.77 54.25 16.75
CA ILE A 700 8.37 53.51 15.55
C ILE A 700 7.30 52.46 15.83
N LYS A 701 7.17 51.96 17.07
CA LYS A 701 6.08 51.03 17.45
C LYS A 701 4.69 51.68 17.44
N HIS A 702 4.61 53.01 17.36
CA HIS A 702 3.34 53.73 17.32
C HIS A 702 2.93 54.15 15.91
N ILE A 703 3.74 53.92 14.88
CA ILE A 703 3.42 54.31 13.50
C ILE A 703 2.04 53.81 13.06
N GLY A 704 1.27 54.69 12.41
CA GLY A 704 -0.05 54.39 11.88
C GLY A 704 -1.18 54.28 12.91
N LEU A 705 -0.90 54.34 14.22
CA LEU A 705 -1.95 54.28 15.25
C LEU A 705 -2.88 55.49 15.14
N VAL A 706 -4.19 55.23 15.01
CA VAL A 706 -5.23 56.25 14.95
C VAL A 706 -5.44 56.84 16.34
N MET A 707 -5.32 58.17 16.41
CA MET A 707 -5.47 58.95 17.63
C MET A 707 -6.81 59.69 17.67
N GLU A 708 -7.23 60.23 16.53
CA GLU A 708 -8.48 60.98 16.41
C GLU A 708 -9.21 60.61 15.11
N HIS A 709 -10.54 60.53 15.19
CA HIS A 709 -11.45 60.44 14.05
C HIS A 709 -12.38 61.66 14.11
N ASN A 710 -12.36 62.51 13.08
CA ASN A 710 -13.07 63.79 13.04
C ASN A 710 -12.82 64.67 14.27
N GLY A 711 -11.58 64.68 14.76
CA GLY A 711 -11.15 65.46 15.93
C GLY A 711 -11.56 64.88 17.29
N LYS A 712 -12.23 63.71 17.32
CA LYS A 712 -12.60 63.01 18.55
C LYS A 712 -11.64 61.86 18.84
N THR A 713 -11.23 61.71 20.11
CA THR A 713 -10.36 60.62 20.57
C THR A 713 -11.10 59.33 20.92
N GLN A 714 -12.44 59.39 20.94
CA GLN A 714 -13.34 58.26 21.12
C GLN A 714 -14.57 58.46 20.23
N MET A 715 -15.23 57.36 19.89
CA MET A 715 -16.51 57.38 19.19
C MET A 715 -17.65 57.72 20.15
N GLU A 716 -18.81 58.06 19.61
CA GLU A 716 -20.04 58.32 20.37
C GLU A 716 -21.21 57.54 19.76
N VAL A 717 -20.92 56.30 19.33
CA VAL A 717 -21.84 55.45 18.56
C VAL A 717 -22.45 54.36 19.46
N TRP A 718 -21.63 53.79 20.33
CA TRP A 718 -21.97 52.62 21.13
C TRP A 718 -22.31 52.95 22.58
N ASP A 719 -22.97 52.02 23.27
CA ASP A 719 -23.30 52.19 24.68
C ASP A 719 -22.10 51.76 25.54
N GLY A 720 -21.29 52.72 25.98
CA GLY A 720 -20.14 52.49 26.86
C GLY A 720 -18.79 52.89 26.27
N GLU A 721 -17.84 53.24 27.15
CA GLU A 721 -16.53 53.80 26.77
C GLU A 721 -15.65 52.77 26.03
N GLU A 722 -15.70 51.50 26.43
CA GLU A 722 -14.87 50.43 25.85
C GLU A 722 -15.12 50.20 24.35
N CYS A 723 -16.38 50.12 23.91
CA CYS A 723 -16.73 49.93 22.50
C CYS A 723 -16.52 51.18 21.65
N ASN A 724 -16.53 52.36 22.30
CA ASN A 724 -16.24 53.62 21.64
C ASN A 724 -14.74 53.93 21.54
N ARG A 725 -13.88 53.12 22.14
CA ARG A 725 -12.43 53.35 22.13
C ARG A 725 -11.84 53.18 20.73
N ILE A 726 -11.14 54.22 20.27
CA ILE A 726 -10.35 54.18 19.03
C ILE A 726 -8.97 53.60 19.36
N PHE A 727 -8.63 52.47 18.75
CA PHE A 727 -7.29 51.87 18.85
C PHE A 727 -6.95 51.07 17.59
N GLY A 728 -5.66 50.98 17.27
CA GLY A 728 -5.16 50.31 16.07
C GLY A 728 -4.89 51.27 14.91
N THR A 729 -4.54 50.72 13.75
CA THR A 729 -4.18 51.50 12.56
C THR A 729 -5.31 51.54 11.54
N ASP A 730 -5.21 52.44 10.56
CA ASP A 730 -6.16 52.53 9.43
C ASP A 730 -6.05 51.38 8.43
N THR A 731 -5.29 50.32 8.76
CA THR A 731 -4.99 49.12 7.94
C THR A 731 -4.06 49.33 6.75
N THR A 732 -3.57 50.55 6.50
CA THR A 732 -2.66 50.83 5.39
C THR A 732 -1.19 50.72 5.78
N ILE A 733 -0.89 50.87 7.07
CA ILE A 733 0.43 50.65 7.66
C ILE A 733 0.29 50.07 9.07
N PHE A 734 1.25 49.26 9.49
CA PHE A 734 1.29 48.65 10.82
C PHE A 734 2.66 48.88 11.47
N PRO A 735 2.75 48.88 12.81
CA PRO A 735 4.01 48.90 13.52
C PRO A 735 4.98 47.80 13.03
N PRO A 736 6.24 48.14 12.70
CA PRO A 736 7.23 47.15 12.28
C PRO A 736 7.72 46.31 13.47
N PHE A 737 8.51 45.28 13.19
CA PHE A 737 9.06 44.36 14.18
C PHE A 737 8.00 43.49 14.89
N LEU A 738 6.93 43.15 14.16
CA LEU A 738 5.95 42.17 14.60
C LEU A 738 6.64 40.82 14.87
N THR A 739 6.16 40.13 15.90
CA THR A 739 6.55 38.78 16.29
C THR A 739 5.35 37.85 16.17
N ASN A 740 5.59 36.54 16.29
CA ASN A 740 4.51 35.55 16.25
C ASN A 740 3.55 35.59 17.46
N LYS A 741 3.85 36.44 18.46
CA LYS A 741 3.00 36.68 19.63
C LYS A 741 2.18 37.96 19.54
N ASP A 742 2.51 38.84 18.59
CA ASP A 742 1.81 40.10 18.45
C ASP A 742 0.47 39.88 17.74
N ASN A 743 -0.54 40.61 18.20
CA ASN A 743 -1.79 40.81 17.45
C ASN A 743 -1.70 42.16 16.75
N ILE A 744 -2.29 42.28 15.57
CA ILE A 744 -2.42 43.58 14.92
C ILE A 744 -3.78 44.18 15.23
N LEU A 745 -3.78 45.48 15.48
CA LEU A 745 -4.96 46.24 15.85
C LEU A 745 -5.35 47.10 14.66
N ALA A 746 -6.61 47.02 14.24
CA ALA A 746 -7.15 47.75 13.10
C ALA A 746 -8.34 48.59 13.52
N TYR A 747 -8.36 49.87 13.16
CA TYR A 747 -9.52 50.73 13.30
C TYR A 747 -10.31 50.74 11.99
N ALA A 748 -11.42 50.00 11.95
CA ALA A 748 -12.31 49.94 10.80
C ALA A 748 -13.40 50.98 10.96
N PHE A 749 -13.14 52.20 10.48
CA PHE A 749 -14.07 53.32 10.65
C PHE A 749 -15.40 53.11 9.92
N ASP A 750 -15.43 52.41 8.77
CA ASP A 750 -16.69 52.00 8.11
C ASP A 750 -17.56 51.04 8.95
N LEU A 751 -16.98 50.42 9.98
CA LEU A 751 -17.69 49.55 10.91
C LEU A 751 -17.91 50.22 12.28
N CYS A 752 -17.47 51.48 12.42
CA CYS A 752 -17.43 52.24 13.67
C CYS A 752 -16.82 51.46 14.84
N ARG A 753 -15.78 50.65 14.60
CA ARG A 753 -15.15 49.85 15.67
C ARG A 753 -13.68 49.56 15.43
N SER A 754 -12.96 49.38 16.54
CA SER A 754 -11.61 48.81 16.55
C SER A 754 -11.70 47.27 16.59
N MET A 755 -10.77 46.60 15.90
CA MET A 755 -10.72 45.14 15.77
C MET A 755 -9.32 44.61 16.06
N ILE A 756 -9.28 43.43 16.68
CA ILE A 756 -8.05 42.69 16.92
C ILE A 756 -7.98 41.59 15.87
N SER A 757 -6.87 41.55 15.11
CA SER A 757 -6.56 40.42 14.24
C SER A 757 -5.49 39.56 14.92
N TYR A 758 -5.81 38.29 15.09
CA TYR A 758 -4.99 37.31 15.77
C TYR A 758 -4.04 36.64 14.78
N ASN A 759 -2.82 36.38 15.25
CA ASN A 759 -1.80 35.72 14.44
C ASN A 759 -2.19 34.26 14.17
N GLU A 760 -2.37 33.92 12.89
CA GLU A 760 -2.66 32.56 12.40
C GLU A 760 -1.38 31.74 12.13
N GLY A 761 -0.22 32.39 12.24
CA GLY A 761 1.07 31.78 12.03
C GLY A 761 1.88 32.45 10.92
N GLU A 762 3.05 31.88 10.66
CA GLU A 762 3.93 32.35 9.60
C GLU A 762 3.35 32.01 8.22
N THR A 763 3.44 32.97 7.31
CA THR A 763 3.09 32.81 5.91
C THR A 763 4.24 33.29 5.02
N THR A 764 4.23 32.87 3.77
CA THR A 764 5.21 33.32 2.79
C THR A 764 4.46 33.80 1.56
N PHE A 765 4.60 35.09 1.24
CA PHE A 765 4.04 35.69 0.04
C PHE A 765 5.15 36.19 -0.87
N LYS A 766 5.17 35.73 -2.14
CA LYS A 766 6.19 36.08 -3.14
C LYS A 766 7.63 36.06 -2.58
N ARG A 767 7.96 35.00 -1.83
CA ARG A 767 9.28 34.74 -1.18
C ARG A 767 9.62 35.65 0.01
N ILE A 768 8.72 36.52 0.43
CA ILE A 768 8.83 37.32 1.65
C ILE A 768 8.11 36.59 2.78
N LYS A 769 8.82 36.32 3.87
CA LYS A 769 8.22 35.76 5.09
C LYS A 769 7.45 36.86 5.81
N GLY A 770 6.25 36.54 6.26
CA GLY A 770 5.41 37.41 7.08
C GLY A 770 4.58 36.60 8.04
N TYR A 771 3.70 37.28 8.77
CA TYR A 771 2.69 36.65 9.61
C TYR A 771 1.32 36.80 8.94
N SER A 772 0.52 35.74 8.98
CA SER A 772 -0.87 35.78 8.59
C SER A 772 -1.71 36.17 9.80
N PHE A 773 -2.68 37.04 9.62
CA PHE A 773 -3.59 37.46 10.68
C PHE A 773 -5.03 37.24 10.23
N SER A 774 -5.88 36.75 11.14
CA SER A 774 -7.31 36.64 10.92
C SER A 774 -8.07 37.49 11.95
N SER A 775 -9.20 38.06 11.54
CA SER A 775 -10.12 38.75 12.44
C SER A 775 -11.54 38.28 12.18
N GLY A 776 -12.38 38.42 13.21
CA GLY A 776 -13.81 38.17 13.12
C GLY A 776 -14.55 39.03 14.13
N PHE A 777 -15.87 39.16 13.97
CA PHE A 777 -16.66 40.03 14.84
C PHE A 777 -16.85 39.50 16.27
N GLY A 778 -16.50 38.24 16.53
CA GLY A 778 -16.68 37.59 17.82
C GLY A 778 -18.13 37.16 18.06
N ASP A 779 -18.45 36.81 19.31
CA ASP A 779 -19.82 36.50 19.74
C ASP A 779 -20.29 37.52 20.79
N MET A 780 -21.02 38.53 20.32
CA MET A 780 -21.53 39.62 21.18
C MET A 780 -22.58 39.13 22.18
N SER A 781 -23.22 37.99 21.92
CA SER A 781 -24.24 37.44 22.82
C SER A 781 -23.63 36.82 24.09
N THR A 782 -22.40 36.32 23.99
CA THR A 782 -21.72 35.58 25.07
C THR A 782 -20.53 36.31 25.67
N ASP A 783 -19.80 37.14 24.90
CA ASP A 783 -18.64 37.88 25.40
C ASP A 783 -19.05 39.22 26.06
N PRO A 784 -18.89 39.38 27.39
CA PRO A 784 -19.26 40.61 28.09
C PRO A 784 -18.55 41.86 27.58
N LYS A 785 -17.35 41.73 26.99
CA LYS A 785 -16.58 42.86 26.46
C LYS A 785 -17.10 43.35 25.11
N LEU A 786 -17.83 42.50 24.39
CA LEU A 786 -18.39 42.82 23.07
C LEU A 786 -19.88 43.23 23.15
N LYS A 787 -20.53 43.08 24.31
CA LYS A 787 -21.94 43.43 24.51
C LYS A 787 -22.27 44.90 24.24
N CYS A 788 -21.32 45.82 24.44
CA CYS A 788 -21.55 47.24 24.17
C CYS A 788 -21.72 47.58 22.68
N PHE A 789 -21.40 46.65 21.76
CA PHE A 789 -21.72 46.79 20.33
C PHE A 789 -23.17 46.42 19.98
N CYS A 790 -23.96 45.93 20.94
CA CYS A 790 -25.36 45.59 20.72
C CYS A 790 -26.24 46.84 20.79
N THR A 791 -27.19 46.97 19.86
CA THR A 791 -28.09 48.13 19.78
C THR A 791 -29.22 48.13 20.81
N THR A 792 -29.56 46.97 21.37
CA THR A 792 -30.48 46.82 22.52
C THR A 792 -29.92 45.82 23.54
N PRO A 793 -30.12 46.03 24.86
CA PRO A 793 -29.56 45.17 25.90
C PRO A 793 -30.00 43.69 25.84
N ASP A 794 -31.19 43.42 25.31
CA ASP A 794 -31.83 42.10 25.35
C ASP A 794 -31.68 41.30 24.04
N THR A 795 -31.17 41.90 22.95
CA THR A 795 -31.05 41.23 21.64
C THR A 795 -29.73 41.53 20.93
N CYS A 796 -28.65 40.89 21.38
CA CYS A 796 -27.39 40.87 20.62
C CYS A 796 -27.51 39.96 19.38
N LEU A 797 -26.92 40.38 18.26
CA LEU A 797 -26.80 39.53 17.08
C LEU A 797 -25.94 38.29 17.38
N LYS A 798 -26.21 37.19 16.66
CA LYS A 798 -25.48 35.93 16.82
C LYS A 798 -24.01 36.07 16.40
N LYS A 799 -23.17 35.15 16.90
CA LYS A 799 -21.74 35.05 16.55
C LYS A 799 -21.47 35.30 15.06
N GLY A 800 -20.54 36.21 14.79
CA GLY A 800 -20.09 36.55 13.44
C GLY A 800 -20.92 37.63 12.72
N MET A 801 -21.93 38.22 13.38
CA MET A 801 -22.71 39.34 12.85
C MET A 801 -22.33 40.65 13.57
N HIS A 802 -22.41 41.79 12.88
CA HIS A 802 -22.20 43.13 13.44
C HIS A 802 -23.33 44.04 13.00
N ASP A 803 -23.90 44.79 13.95
CA ASP A 803 -24.96 45.75 13.67
C ASP A 803 -24.32 47.06 13.21
N LEU A 804 -24.76 47.62 12.09
CA LEU A 804 -24.25 48.90 11.56
C LEU A 804 -25.28 50.03 11.69
N THR A 805 -26.44 49.79 12.28
CA THR A 805 -27.56 50.74 12.31
C THR A 805 -27.23 52.07 13.00
N ARG A 806 -26.32 52.09 13.98
CA ARG A 806 -25.87 53.33 14.63
C ARG A 806 -24.67 53.99 13.93
N CYS A 807 -24.05 53.28 12.99
CA CYS A 807 -22.82 53.69 12.30
C CYS A 807 -23.09 54.34 10.94
N VAL A 808 -24.18 53.94 10.27
CA VAL A 808 -24.55 54.31 8.90
C VAL A 808 -25.77 55.22 8.90
#